data_AF-A0A2N2LYQ0-F1
#
_entry.id   AF-A0A2N2LYQ0-F1
#
_cell.length_a   1.000
_cell.length_b   1.000
_cell.length_c   1.000
_cell.angle_alpha   90.00
_cell.angle_beta   90.00
_cell.angle_gamma   90.00
#
_symmetry.space_group_name_H-M   'P 1'
#
loop_
_entity.id
_entity.type
_entity.pdbx_description
1 polymer ?
#
loop_
_entity_poly.entity_id
_entity_poly.type
_entity_poly.pdbx_seq_one_letter_code
_entity_poly.pdbx_strand_id
1 'polypeptide(L)'
;MSDQPELISQTQKNRFRWVAAISVLEAFITLVVLFSIPPDPKNAFLFGLSWKRWLIVLVTILIFARSIAWFFQPQSLHRYAEKYLQNPKTSQFIEISGIVVGILLWLALWFPGQRLGALSDDYSRVRPLLTLFLLISMQFILVIKNLRSGNVRETVLREIKTHRKEFLVVVSSFLIIAITFAFLHFQKVAIGSPDALYFPASSILTPLQIFTAWVIFYLLQMFSSSAKLSWFQQPKWHLLGLIMIWLVTFLIWNGTPLPCTGDRPGPDTPNNLCYPSIDDSVYSIGSLYVGLGQGVHNHWLTDKPLYLVFLAIGQAIFGANIDRYLIFQVAVLASIPMLIYLFTKRLLHFSGGLLIAALMVLKGSNEIRLYSSVGGMNVKIENTEGLMTLLLLLFAMTAFYWFKKPEKPVWGVITGGILGLGSLVRFNPLAIMPIIFGMFIWINKRNLKKVSLAGSLFLATFFLTIMPWFVTARDENGVSFYYQKIQEVIDLRFNKPTGFDAGSGSGHLASPVLTQMQIVDKKSSQGKDFILHFLNNEYQSLAELPVNLQFQTGEVIGAQKIWDIDPLAPFWLMDLTLENVFAISINLIFVLLGIILLFQKHGLVGLLPFMIQTGYFLGSSAAMTSGERYLMPVGWVTLTYYCVGLMWSISTLSRLFFSKQLAPLFFTNSQMETKDEPDIHKRLGYTVALWMSLFLIVGATPYLMNFLPDNLPAERSESLNQQAFQWLSDSGNVTQTQWEDFIKDPNALVISAKAYHPKNYRNRNYFPGHVLFEIMALGRDYVVVSHVVDSEAKDYFSDGSDVILVGCKTGQDEIWNSKRVLMKTKVVIQTNAEMNMILSPDITWSCP
;
A
#
# COMPACT_ATOMS: atom_id res chain seq x y z
N MET A 1 33.14 31.85 55.97
CA MET A 1 32.96 30.54 55.32
C MET A 1 33.36 30.71 53.88
N SER A 2 34.32 29.90 53.46
CA SER A 2 35.16 30.12 52.28
C SER A 2 34.43 29.95 50.95
N ASP A 3 34.47 30.99 50.11
CA ASP A 3 34.44 30.83 48.66
C ASP A 3 35.78 30.23 48.23
N GLN A 4 35.88 28.89 48.20
CA GLN A 4 36.88 28.23 47.36
C GLN A 4 36.20 27.89 46.03
N PRO A 5 36.80 28.28 44.87
CA PRO A 5 36.33 27.78 43.60
C PRO A 5 36.52 26.26 43.57
N GLU A 6 35.44 25.51 43.34
CA GLU A 6 35.51 24.06 43.14
C GLU A 6 36.62 23.76 42.12
N LEU A 7 37.65 23.04 42.55
CA LEU A 7 38.77 22.69 41.71
C LEU A 7 38.26 21.72 40.63
N ILE A 8 38.07 22.22 39.40
CA ILE A 8 37.61 21.42 38.25
C ILE A 8 38.39 20.10 38.20
N SER A 9 37.70 18.98 38.38
CA SER A 9 38.33 17.66 38.39
C SER A 9 39.04 17.38 37.06
N GLN A 10 40.17 16.68 37.10
CA GLN A 10 40.95 16.34 35.90
C GLN A 10 40.11 15.61 34.85
N THR A 11 39.16 14.79 35.31
CA THR A 11 38.18 14.06 34.50
C THR A 11 37.25 14.98 33.72
N GLN A 12 36.79 16.09 34.33
CA GLN A 12 35.94 17.09 33.66
C GLN A 12 36.75 17.87 32.61
N LYS A 13 37.99 18.28 32.93
CA LYS A 13 38.89 18.94 31.95
C LYS A 13 39.12 18.08 30.72
N ASN A 14 39.34 16.78 30.92
CA ASN A 14 39.53 15.83 29.82
C ASN A 14 38.27 15.70 28.94
N ARG A 15 37.06 15.72 29.50
CA ARG A 15 35.81 15.69 28.70
C ARG A 15 35.67 16.89 27.77
N PHE A 16 35.94 18.11 28.27
CA PHE A 16 35.90 19.32 27.44
C PHE A 16 37.01 19.36 26.39
N ARG A 17 38.19 18.80 26.69
CA ARG A 17 39.26 18.62 25.69
C ARG A 17 38.85 17.69 24.55
N TRP A 18 38.18 16.58 24.86
CA TRP A 18 37.66 15.67 23.83
C TRP A 18 36.66 16.34 22.91
N VAL A 19 35.74 17.13 23.46
CA VAL A 19 34.75 17.89 22.67
C VAL A 19 35.46 18.88 21.75
N ALA A 20 36.38 19.67 22.30
CA ALA A 20 37.18 20.60 21.51
C ALA A 20 37.97 19.88 20.40
N ALA A 21 38.55 18.71 20.67
CA ALA A 21 39.26 17.92 19.66
C ALA A 21 38.34 17.44 18.53
N ILE A 22 37.12 16.98 18.86
CA ILE A 22 36.12 16.59 17.86
C ILE A 22 35.68 17.81 17.04
N SER A 23 35.41 18.94 17.68
CA SER A 23 35.03 20.19 16.99
C SER A 23 36.14 20.69 16.05
N VAL A 24 37.42 20.52 16.41
CA VAL A 24 38.57 20.84 15.53
C VAL A 24 38.55 19.96 14.29
N LEU A 25 38.33 18.65 14.45
CA LEU A 25 38.24 17.71 13.34
C LEU A 25 37.05 18.05 12.42
N GLU A 26 35.87 18.30 12.98
CA GLU A 26 34.68 18.67 12.23
C GLU A 26 34.84 19.99 11.47
N ALA A 27 35.47 20.99 12.10
CA ALA A 27 35.74 22.27 11.46
C ALA A 27 36.77 22.13 10.31
N PHE A 28 37.79 21.26 10.49
CA PHE A 28 38.72 20.92 9.41
C PHE A 28 38.01 20.23 8.23
N ILE A 29 37.19 19.21 8.50
CA ILE A 29 36.38 18.53 7.48
C ILE A 29 35.48 19.54 6.76
N THR A 30 34.87 20.46 7.51
CA THR A 30 34.01 21.51 6.96
C THR A 30 34.78 22.43 6.01
N LEU A 31 36.01 22.82 6.35
CA LEU A 31 36.87 23.58 5.44
C LEU A 31 37.17 22.80 4.16
N VAL A 32 37.54 21.52 4.27
CA VAL A 32 37.80 20.66 3.10
C VAL A 32 36.57 20.59 2.20
N VAL A 33 35.39 20.30 2.76
CA VAL A 33 34.12 20.25 2.02
C VAL A 33 33.81 21.60 1.37
N LEU A 34 34.00 22.70 2.11
CA LEU A 34 33.77 24.06 1.59
C LEU A 34 34.70 24.42 0.44
N PHE A 35 35.90 23.84 0.32
CA PHE A 35 36.79 24.04 -0.83
C PHE A 35 36.47 23.10 -2.00
N SER A 36 35.94 21.90 -1.73
CA SER A 36 35.55 20.92 -2.76
C SER A 36 34.29 21.30 -3.56
N ILE A 37 33.47 22.24 -3.08
CA ILE A 37 32.28 22.71 -3.82
C ILE A 37 32.73 23.42 -5.12
N PRO A 38 32.12 23.17 -6.29
CA PRO A 38 32.50 23.83 -7.53
C PRO A 38 32.48 25.37 -7.44
N PRO A 39 33.46 26.07 -8.05
CA PRO A 39 33.48 27.54 -8.10
C PRO A 39 32.36 28.08 -9.00
N ASP A 40 31.87 29.28 -8.69
CA ASP A 40 30.90 30.00 -9.52
C ASP A 40 31.64 31.00 -10.40
N PRO A 41 31.88 30.69 -11.69
CA PRO A 41 32.74 31.51 -12.55
C PRO A 41 32.20 32.92 -12.77
N LYS A 42 30.88 33.15 -12.62
CA LYS A 42 30.27 34.48 -12.81
C LYS A 42 30.51 35.42 -11.62
N ASN A 43 30.65 34.88 -10.42
CA ASN A 43 30.78 35.64 -9.17
C ASN A 43 32.12 35.39 -8.47
N ALA A 44 33.10 34.84 -9.18
CA ALA A 44 34.42 34.49 -8.65
C ALA A 44 35.20 35.77 -8.30
N PHE A 45 35.72 35.84 -7.07
CA PHE A 45 36.56 36.93 -6.60
C PHE A 45 38.03 36.52 -6.54
N LEU A 46 38.38 35.55 -5.67
CA LEU A 46 39.75 35.09 -5.45
C LEU A 46 39.78 33.55 -5.38
N PHE A 47 40.72 32.92 -6.10
CA PHE A 47 40.84 31.45 -6.24
C PHE A 47 39.56 30.76 -6.74
N GLY A 48 38.76 31.44 -7.58
CA GLY A 48 37.48 30.92 -8.08
C GLY A 48 36.31 30.99 -7.09
N LEU A 49 36.53 31.49 -5.86
CA LEU A 49 35.52 31.57 -4.81
C LEU A 49 34.85 32.95 -4.81
N SER A 50 33.53 32.99 -4.58
CA SER A 50 32.79 34.24 -4.43
C SER A 50 33.01 34.89 -3.05
N TRP A 51 32.71 36.20 -2.94
CA TRP A 51 32.81 36.94 -1.66
C TRP A 51 31.98 36.28 -0.54
N LYS A 52 30.75 35.85 -0.84
CA LYS A 52 29.89 35.13 0.12
C LYS A 52 30.55 33.86 0.64
N ARG A 53 31.29 33.13 -0.21
CA ARG A 53 31.99 31.89 0.17
C ARG A 53 33.22 32.17 1.03
N TRP A 54 33.96 33.24 0.75
CA TRP A 54 35.06 33.70 1.61
C TRP A 54 34.58 34.07 3.01
N LEU A 55 33.40 34.69 3.13
CA LEU A 55 32.80 34.96 4.43
C LEU A 55 32.49 33.66 5.21
N ILE A 56 31.94 32.64 4.54
CA ILE A 56 31.66 31.32 5.15
C ILE A 56 32.97 30.63 5.57
N VAL A 57 34.00 30.67 4.73
CA VAL A 57 35.33 30.12 5.04
C VAL A 57 35.95 30.86 6.23
N LEU A 58 35.90 32.19 6.26
CA LEU A 58 36.42 33.00 7.38
C LEU A 58 35.76 32.61 8.70
N VAL A 59 34.42 32.53 8.73
CA VAL A 59 33.68 32.10 9.92
C VAL A 59 34.09 30.68 10.34
N THR A 60 34.29 29.78 9.38
CA THR A 60 34.73 28.40 9.67
C THR A 60 36.15 28.36 10.24
N ILE A 61 37.08 29.18 9.74
CA ILE A 61 38.44 29.33 10.29
C ILE A 61 38.39 29.90 11.70
N LEU A 62 37.51 30.86 11.97
CA LEU A 62 37.33 31.41 13.32
C LEU A 62 36.82 30.34 14.30
N ILE A 63 35.86 29.51 13.89
CA ILE A 63 35.38 28.37 14.68
C ILE A 63 36.50 27.33 14.91
N PHE A 64 37.29 27.04 13.88
CA PHE A 64 38.45 26.14 13.95
C PHE A 64 39.49 26.65 14.96
N ALA A 65 39.93 27.91 14.82
CA ALA A 65 40.86 28.55 15.74
C ALA A 65 40.33 28.61 17.18
N ARG A 66 39.03 28.90 17.34
CA ARG A 66 38.38 28.91 18.66
C ARG A 66 38.33 27.52 19.28
N SER A 67 38.07 26.48 18.49
CA SER A 67 38.07 25.08 18.95
C SER A 67 39.46 24.62 19.39
N ILE A 68 40.52 25.03 18.67
CA ILE A 68 41.92 24.80 19.09
C ILE A 68 42.20 25.51 20.42
N ALA A 69 41.77 26.77 20.57
CA ALA A 69 41.93 27.49 21.82
C ALA A 69 41.22 26.79 23.00
N TRP A 70 40.02 26.24 22.79
CA TRP A 70 39.31 25.44 23.79
C TRP A 70 40.00 24.12 24.14
N PHE A 71 40.71 23.50 23.20
CA PHE A 71 41.50 22.30 23.46
C PHE A 71 42.65 22.58 24.43
N PHE A 72 43.40 23.66 24.21
CA PHE A 72 44.50 24.06 25.10
C PHE A 72 44.01 24.68 26.42
N GLN A 73 42.90 25.43 26.39
CA GLN A 73 42.34 26.16 27.54
C GLN A 73 40.87 25.76 27.84
N PRO A 74 40.61 24.52 28.31
CA PRO A 74 39.25 24.02 28.54
C PRO A 74 38.51 24.74 29.68
N GLN A 75 39.23 25.48 30.54
CA GLN A 75 38.65 26.23 31.66
C GLN A 75 37.65 27.31 31.22
N SER A 76 37.84 27.88 30.02
CA SER A 76 36.91 28.88 29.48
C SER A 76 35.56 28.25 29.14
N LEU A 77 35.57 27.09 28.49
CA LEU A 77 34.38 26.32 28.13
C LEU A 77 33.66 25.78 29.37
N HIS A 78 34.43 25.38 30.39
CA HIS A 78 33.87 24.95 31.67
C HIS A 78 33.13 26.08 32.41
N ARG A 79 33.71 27.28 32.50
CA ARG A 79 33.05 28.45 33.12
C ARG A 79 31.71 28.77 32.48
N TYR A 80 31.62 28.63 31.15
CA TYR A 80 30.32 28.75 30.46
C TYR A 80 29.36 27.64 30.91
N ALA A 81 29.80 26.37 30.93
CA ALA A 81 28.96 25.25 31.35
C ALA A 81 28.47 25.36 32.81
N GLU A 82 29.30 25.82 33.76
CA GLU A 82 28.92 26.02 35.16
C GLU A 82 27.76 27.01 35.34
N LYS A 83 27.78 28.11 34.59
CA LYS A 83 26.69 29.10 34.60
C LYS A 83 25.34 28.47 34.24
N TYR A 84 25.34 27.47 33.36
CA TYR A 84 24.14 26.73 32.97
C TYR A 84 23.77 25.61 33.96
N LEU A 85 24.75 25.01 34.65
CA LEU A 85 24.54 23.94 35.65
C LEU A 85 23.89 24.45 36.95
N GLN A 86 24.21 25.68 37.38
CA GLN A 86 23.75 26.23 38.67
C GLN A 86 22.26 26.59 38.73
N ASN A 87 21.57 26.74 37.58
CA ASN A 87 20.17 27.16 37.55
C ASN A 87 19.22 25.98 37.19
N PRO A 88 18.24 25.65 38.05
CA PRO A 88 17.34 24.53 37.82
C PRO A 88 16.39 24.73 36.63
N LYS A 89 15.95 25.97 36.34
CA LYS A 89 15.11 26.29 35.17
C LYS A 89 15.86 26.05 33.84
N THR A 90 17.18 26.09 33.88
CA THR A 90 18.05 25.81 32.73
C THR A 90 18.02 24.35 32.30
N SER A 91 17.61 23.41 33.17
CA SER A 91 17.51 21.99 32.79
C SER A 91 16.53 21.77 31.65
N GLN A 92 15.33 22.33 31.80
CA GLN A 92 14.27 22.19 30.81
C GLN A 92 14.65 22.94 29.53
N PHE A 93 15.32 24.09 29.65
CA PHE A 93 15.82 24.83 28.50
C PHE A 93 16.88 24.03 27.73
N ILE A 94 17.84 23.40 28.41
CA ILE A 94 18.87 22.55 27.77
C ILE A 94 18.22 21.37 27.06
N GLU A 95 17.26 20.69 27.69
CA GLU A 95 16.54 19.58 27.08
C GLU A 95 15.77 20.02 25.82
N ILE A 96 15.00 21.11 25.89
CA ILE A 96 14.27 21.64 24.72
C ILE A 96 15.25 22.07 23.62
N SER A 97 16.33 22.77 23.98
CA SER A 97 17.36 23.18 23.03
C SER A 97 18.04 21.98 22.37
N GLY A 98 18.25 20.88 23.10
CA GLY A 98 18.79 19.63 22.55
C GLY A 98 17.85 18.97 21.55
N ILE A 99 16.54 18.99 21.81
CA ILE A 99 15.52 18.51 20.85
C ILE A 99 15.56 19.35 19.58
N VAL A 100 15.52 20.68 19.72
CA VAL A 100 15.50 21.60 18.58
C VAL A 100 16.80 21.47 17.77
N VAL A 101 17.95 21.48 18.42
CA VAL A 101 19.26 21.31 17.76
C VAL A 101 19.36 19.93 17.11
N GLY A 102 18.88 18.85 17.75
CA GLY A 102 18.87 17.52 17.16
C GLY A 102 17.99 17.41 15.92
N ILE A 103 16.78 17.98 15.95
CA ILE A 103 15.87 18.05 14.80
C ILE A 103 16.50 18.86 13.67
N LEU A 104 17.04 20.04 13.97
CA LEU A 104 17.70 20.91 12.99
C LEU A 104 18.95 20.25 12.40
N LEU A 105 19.74 19.54 13.21
CA LEU A 105 20.91 18.80 12.77
C LEU A 105 20.51 17.69 11.80
N TRP A 106 19.48 16.92 12.14
CA TRP A 106 18.97 15.87 11.26
C TRP A 106 18.44 16.44 9.94
N LEU A 107 17.71 17.56 9.98
CA LEU A 107 17.28 18.28 8.77
C LEU A 107 18.48 18.77 7.95
N ALA A 108 19.47 19.43 8.56
CA ALA A 108 20.66 19.91 7.87
C ALA A 108 21.47 18.77 7.23
N LEU A 109 21.53 17.59 7.88
CA LEU A 109 22.25 16.41 7.38
C LEU A 109 21.55 15.72 6.22
N TRP A 110 20.22 15.70 6.16
CA TRP A 110 19.50 14.86 5.19
C TRP A 110 18.63 15.64 4.20
N PHE A 111 18.43 16.94 4.39
CA PHE A 111 17.62 17.75 3.48
C PHE A 111 18.40 18.08 2.19
N PRO A 112 17.90 17.65 1.02
CA PRO A 112 18.56 17.90 -0.26
C PRO A 112 18.36 19.35 -0.70
N GLY A 113 19.43 19.99 -1.20
CA GLY A 113 19.39 21.39 -1.63
C GLY A 113 18.45 21.63 -2.80
N GLN A 114 18.27 20.65 -3.69
CA GLN A 114 17.43 20.77 -4.88
C GLN A 114 15.96 21.10 -4.55
N ARG A 115 15.48 20.72 -3.35
CA ARG A 115 14.10 21.02 -2.92
C ARG A 115 13.84 22.49 -2.63
N LEU A 116 14.89 23.31 -2.51
CA LEU A 116 14.77 24.75 -2.24
C LEU A 116 14.71 25.61 -3.51
N GLY A 117 14.69 24.98 -4.71
CA GLY A 117 14.58 25.69 -5.98
C GLY A 117 15.69 26.74 -6.14
N ALA A 118 15.30 28.01 -6.25
CA ALA A 118 16.23 29.14 -6.40
C ALA A 118 17.28 29.24 -5.27
N LEU A 119 16.98 28.73 -4.07
CA LEU A 119 17.89 28.75 -2.93
C LEU A 119 18.79 27.50 -2.84
N SER A 120 18.72 26.57 -3.81
CA SER A 120 19.50 25.32 -3.79
C SER A 120 21.01 25.58 -3.70
N ASP A 121 21.54 26.47 -4.54
CA ASP A 121 22.97 26.75 -4.59
C ASP A 121 23.45 27.44 -3.32
N ASP A 122 22.70 28.42 -2.82
CA ASP A 122 23.01 29.13 -1.58
C ASP A 122 22.96 28.18 -0.38
N TYR A 123 21.95 27.30 -0.30
CA TYR A 123 21.86 26.30 0.77
C TYR A 123 23.02 25.30 0.70
N SER A 124 23.38 24.80 -0.49
CA SER A 124 24.50 23.85 -0.64
C SER A 124 25.83 24.42 -0.13
N ARG A 125 26.02 25.75 -0.26
CA ARG A 125 27.22 26.47 0.21
C ARG A 125 27.21 26.73 1.72
N VAL A 126 26.03 27.01 2.30
CA VAL A 126 25.89 27.31 3.75
C VAL A 126 25.77 26.06 4.61
N ARG A 127 25.22 24.96 4.06
CA ARG A 127 24.96 23.70 4.76
C ARG A 127 26.16 23.15 5.54
N PRO A 128 27.41 23.13 5.02
CA PRO A 128 28.55 22.62 5.80
C PRO A 128 28.78 23.40 7.09
N LEU A 129 28.72 24.74 7.03
CA LEU A 129 28.88 25.61 8.20
C LEU A 129 27.71 25.47 9.18
N LEU A 130 26.47 25.37 8.67
CA LEU A 130 25.29 25.13 9.49
C LEU A 130 25.40 23.79 10.25
N THR A 131 25.79 22.72 9.56
CA THR A 131 26.01 21.40 10.17
C THR A 131 27.08 21.45 11.23
N LEU A 132 28.22 22.13 10.98
CA LEU A 132 29.27 22.32 11.97
C LEU A 132 28.74 23.01 13.24
N PHE A 133 28.02 24.11 13.08
CA PHE A 133 27.45 24.84 14.21
C PHE A 133 26.48 23.97 15.04
N LEU A 134 25.63 23.19 14.37
CA LEU A 134 24.68 22.29 15.00
C LEU A 134 25.36 21.10 15.71
N LEU A 135 26.43 20.54 15.13
CA LEU A 135 27.23 19.48 15.74
C LEU A 135 27.91 19.95 17.02
N ILE A 136 28.59 21.10 16.99
CA ILE A 136 29.24 21.69 18.17
C ILE A 136 28.20 22.00 19.26
N SER A 137 27.05 22.55 18.87
CA SER A 137 25.94 22.82 19.79
C SER A 137 25.43 21.54 20.45
N MET A 138 25.24 20.47 19.68
CA MET A 138 24.78 19.17 20.17
C MET A 138 25.80 18.53 21.12
N GLN A 139 27.09 18.59 20.78
CA GLN A 139 28.18 18.10 21.64
C GLN A 139 28.20 18.85 22.98
N PHE A 140 28.07 20.18 22.96
CA PHE A 140 28.07 20.98 24.18
C PHE A 140 26.88 20.63 25.09
N ILE A 141 25.67 20.47 24.52
CA ILE A 141 24.47 20.04 25.25
C ILE A 141 24.67 18.66 25.88
N LEU A 142 25.22 17.70 25.14
CA LEU A 142 25.54 16.36 25.61
C LEU A 142 26.52 16.37 26.79
N VAL A 143 27.52 17.24 26.76
CA VAL A 143 28.53 17.35 27.82
C VAL A 143 27.91 17.93 29.09
N ILE A 144 27.12 19.00 28.97
CA ILE A 144 26.43 19.58 30.13
C ILE A 144 25.50 18.54 30.75
N LYS A 145 24.78 17.76 29.95
CA LYS A 145 23.92 16.69 30.46
C LYS A 145 24.72 15.60 31.18
N ASN A 146 25.80 15.12 30.59
CA ASN A 146 26.67 14.09 31.19
C ASN A 146 27.33 14.56 32.50
N LEU A 147 27.46 15.87 32.71
CA LEU A 147 27.91 16.45 33.97
C LEU A 147 26.80 16.50 35.04
N ARG A 148 25.53 16.60 34.62
CA ARG A 148 24.37 16.77 35.51
C ARG A 148 23.69 15.45 35.91
N SER A 149 23.47 14.53 34.97
CA SER A 149 22.62 13.33 35.18
C SER A 149 23.40 12.03 35.40
N GLY A 150 24.73 12.10 35.57
CA GLY A 150 25.60 10.93 35.65
C GLY A 150 26.15 10.47 34.30
N ASN A 151 27.02 9.45 34.35
CA ASN A 151 27.86 9.00 33.24
C ASN A 151 27.02 8.33 32.13
N VAL A 152 26.82 9.00 30.99
CA VAL A 152 26.05 8.47 29.83
C VAL A 152 26.53 7.07 29.42
N ARG A 153 27.84 6.82 29.53
CA ARG A 153 28.45 5.51 29.25
C ARG A 153 27.88 4.39 30.12
N GLU A 154 27.64 4.64 31.40
CA GLU A 154 27.07 3.64 32.31
C GLU A 154 25.60 3.37 31.97
N THR A 155 24.84 4.40 31.59
CA THR A 155 23.46 4.24 31.09
C THR A 155 23.43 3.37 29.84
N VAL A 156 24.29 3.63 28.85
CA VAL A 156 24.38 2.82 27.62
C VAL A 156 24.76 1.37 27.93
N LEU A 157 25.80 1.15 28.74
CA LEU A 157 26.23 -0.19 29.12
C LEU A 157 25.16 -0.94 29.92
N ARG A 158 24.38 -0.23 30.74
CA ARG A 158 23.25 -0.80 31.47
C ARG A 158 22.15 -1.24 30.51
N GLU A 159 21.71 -0.39 29.60
CA GLU A 159 20.66 -0.72 28.62
C GLU A 159 21.08 -1.90 27.70
N ILE A 160 22.33 -1.92 27.22
CA ILE A 160 22.88 -3.05 26.43
C ILE A 160 22.87 -4.34 27.25
N LYS A 161 23.28 -4.29 28.53
CA LYS A 161 23.25 -5.47 29.40
C LYS A 161 21.82 -5.93 29.70
N THR A 162 20.91 -5.01 29.94
CA THR A 162 19.49 -5.28 30.20
C THR A 162 18.82 -5.96 29.02
N HIS A 163 19.13 -5.52 27.79
CA HIS A 163 18.51 -6.03 26.56
C HIS A 163 19.42 -6.94 25.71
N ARG A 164 20.44 -7.55 26.33
CA ARG A 164 21.47 -8.32 25.62
C ARG A 164 20.88 -9.47 24.79
N LYS A 165 19.87 -10.17 25.31
CA LYS A 165 19.28 -11.32 24.63
C LYS A 165 18.54 -10.88 23.38
N GLU A 166 17.79 -9.80 23.47
CA GLU A 166 17.04 -9.17 22.40
C GLU A 166 17.99 -8.74 21.28
N PHE A 167 19.07 -8.03 21.63
CA PHE A 167 20.09 -7.64 20.67
C PHE A 167 20.72 -8.85 19.98
N LEU A 168 21.02 -9.93 20.71
CA LEU A 168 21.59 -11.14 20.12
C LEU A 168 20.62 -11.81 19.13
N VAL A 169 19.32 -11.87 19.43
CA VAL A 169 18.32 -12.41 18.50
C VAL A 169 18.16 -11.51 17.28
N VAL A 170 18.08 -10.19 17.46
CA VAL A 170 18.00 -9.25 16.32
C VAL A 170 19.21 -9.41 15.41
N VAL A 171 20.42 -9.43 15.98
CA VAL A 171 21.67 -9.52 15.21
C VAL A 171 21.78 -10.88 14.52
N SER A 172 21.45 -11.99 15.20
CA SER A 172 21.50 -13.31 14.57
C SER A 172 20.48 -13.46 13.45
N SER A 173 19.23 -13.03 13.66
CA SER A 173 18.20 -13.02 12.62
C SER A 173 18.57 -12.11 11.45
N PHE A 174 19.09 -10.91 11.72
CA PHE A 174 19.59 -10.00 10.68
C PHE A 174 20.69 -10.66 9.85
N LEU A 175 21.69 -11.26 10.49
CA LEU A 175 22.80 -11.91 9.78
C LEU A 175 22.31 -13.08 8.93
N ILE A 176 21.40 -13.92 9.42
CA ILE A 176 20.81 -15.02 8.65
C ILE A 176 20.13 -14.47 7.40
N ILE A 177 19.24 -13.49 7.56
CA ILE A 177 18.48 -12.89 6.46
C ILE A 177 19.42 -12.21 5.44
N ALA A 178 20.38 -11.43 5.94
CA ALA A 178 21.36 -10.74 5.09
C ALA A 178 22.23 -11.73 4.31
N ILE A 179 22.69 -12.81 4.94
CA ILE A 179 23.47 -13.87 4.27
C ILE A 179 22.61 -14.58 3.22
N THR A 180 21.33 -14.88 3.53
CA THR A 180 20.41 -15.49 2.56
C THR A 180 20.25 -14.61 1.32
N PHE A 181 19.94 -13.32 1.47
CA PHE A 181 19.75 -12.43 0.32
C PHE A 181 21.05 -12.10 -0.41
N ALA A 182 22.18 -11.96 0.31
CA ALA A 182 23.48 -11.84 -0.31
C ALA A 182 23.81 -13.07 -1.18
N PHE A 183 23.54 -14.28 -0.65
CA PHE A 183 23.71 -15.51 -1.41
C PHE A 183 22.82 -15.52 -2.68
N LEU A 184 21.54 -15.18 -2.57
CA LEU A 184 20.62 -15.11 -3.71
C LEU A 184 21.07 -14.10 -4.77
N HIS A 185 21.54 -12.93 -4.34
CA HIS A 185 22.08 -11.88 -5.22
C HIS A 185 23.36 -12.34 -5.93
N PHE A 186 24.38 -12.81 -5.20
CA PHE A 186 25.66 -13.22 -5.78
C PHE A 186 25.55 -14.43 -6.70
N GLN A 187 24.66 -15.38 -6.37
CA GLN A 187 24.37 -16.52 -7.23
C GLN A 187 23.47 -16.17 -8.41
N LYS A 188 23.04 -14.91 -8.54
CA LYS A 188 22.09 -14.42 -9.55
C LYS A 188 20.88 -15.34 -9.68
N VAL A 189 20.33 -15.76 -8.54
CA VAL A 189 19.20 -16.68 -8.51
C VAL A 189 17.98 -15.95 -9.01
N ALA A 190 17.65 -16.17 -10.28
CA ALA A 190 16.39 -15.76 -10.87
C ALA A 190 15.28 -16.74 -10.50
N ILE A 191 14.05 -16.28 -10.61
CA ILE A 191 12.85 -17.09 -10.45
C ILE A 191 12.51 -17.70 -11.82
N GLY A 192 12.23 -19.01 -11.85
CA GLY A 192 12.47 -19.87 -13.00
C GLY A 192 11.42 -19.97 -14.10
N SER A 193 10.41 -19.10 -14.18
CA SER A 193 9.36 -19.21 -15.21
C SER A 193 9.14 -17.91 -15.99
N PRO A 194 9.17 -17.92 -17.35
CA PRO A 194 8.76 -16.78 -18.17
C PRO A 194 7.32 -16.33 -17.92
N ASP A 195 6.47 -17.23 -17.42
CA ASP A 195 5.08 -16.93 -17.12
C ASP A 195 4.92 -16.27 -15.76
N ALA A 196 5.89 -16.41 -14.85
CA ALA A 196 5.78 -15.89 -13.49
C ALA A 196 5.73 -14.35 -13.50
N LEU A 197 4.71 -13.80 -12.84
CA LEU A 197 4.46 -12.36 -12.79
C LEU A 197 5.16 -11.76 -11.56
N TYR A 198 5.96 -10.73 -11.79
CA TYR A 198 6.55 -9.88 -10.74
C TYR A 198 6.09 -8.45 -10.98
N PHE A 199 5.69 -7.81 -9.88
CA PHE A 199 5.39 -6.39 -9.87
C PHE A 199 6.34 -5.73 -8.86
N PRO A 200 7.08 -4.67 -9.19
CA PRO A 200 7.92 -3.98 -8.22
C PRO A 200 7.07 -3.43 -7.07
N ALA A 201 7.70 -3.12 -5.94
CA ALA A 201 6.97 -2.49 -4.84
C ALA A 201 6.61 -1.08 -5.28
N SER A 202 5.53 -0.52 -4.73
CA SER A 202 5.02 0.76 -5.21
C SER A 202 4.66 1.74 -4.11
N SER A 203 4.50 1.25 -2.90
CA SER A 203 4.23 2.07 -1.74
C SER A 203 5.52 2.68 -1.20
N ILE A 204 5.85 3.90 -1.61
CA ILE A 204 7.06 4.58 -1.13
C ILE A 204 6.71 5.50 0.04
N LEU A 205 7.03 5.10 1.28
CA LEU A 205 7.10 6.06 2.39
C LEU A 205 8.39 6.87 2.29
N THR A 206 8.27 8.20 2.27
CA THR A 206 9.47 9.06 2.18
C THR A 206 10.17 9.19 3.53
N PRO A 207 11.50 9.37 3.58
CA PRO A 207 12.21 9.54 4.85
C PRO A 207 11.74 10.78 5.62
N LEU A 208 11.27 11.82 4.91
CA LEU A 208 10.71 13.03 5.53
C LEU A 208 9.38 12.74 6.24
N GLN A 209 8.52 11.90 5.67
CA GLN A 209 7.26 11.49 6.30
C GLN A 209 7.54 10.69 7.57
N ILE A 210 8.46 9.73 7.54
CA ILE A 210 8.88 8.99 8.74
C ILE A 210 9.46 9.94 9.79
N PHE A 211 10.36 10.86 9.40
CA PHE A 211 10.96 11.83 10.31
C PHE A 211 9.91 12.75 10.94
N THR A 212 8.96 13.25 10.16
CA THR A 212 7.88 14.12 10.65
C THR A 212 6.98 13.37 11.62
N ALA A 213 6.60 12.14 11.25
CA ALA A 213 5.79 11.28 12.09
C ALA A 213 6.50 10.95 13.41
N TRP A 214 7.82 10.71 13.35
CA TRP A 214 8.67 10.56 14.53
C TRP A 214 8.64 11.79 15.43
N VAL A 215 8.87 13.00 14.90
CA VAL A 215 8.85 14.24 15.69
C VAL A 215 7.49 14.41 16.36
N ILE A 216 6.39 14.18 15.64
CA ILE A 216 5.03 14.26 16.19
C ILE A 216 4.83 13.23 17.32
N PHE A 217 5.24 11.98 17.10
CA PHE A 217 5.14 10.92 18.12
C PHE A 217 5.89 11.31 19.40
N TYR A 218 7.12 11.79 19.27
CA TYR A 218 7.93 12.21 20.41
C TYR A 218 7.28 13.37 21.18
N LEU A 219 6.79 14.40 20.47
CA LEU A 219 6.08 15.52 21.08
C LEU A 219 4.83 15.04 21.84
N LEU A 220 4.01 14.18 21.21
CA LEU A 220 2.81 13.62 21.84
C LEU A 220 3.14 12.84 23.11
N GLN A 221 4.20 12.03 23.11
CA GLN A 221 4.62 11.24 24.26
C GLN A 221 5.17 12.13 25.39
N MET A 222 5.82 13.24 25.06
CA MET A 222 6.27 14.23 26.03
C MET A 222 5.07 14.91 26.73
N PHE A 223 4.04 15.30 25.98
CA PHE A 223 2.84 15.97 26.52
C PHE A 223 1.83 15.02 27.16
N SER A 224 1.77 13.75 26.73
CA SER A 224 0.84 12.75 27.29
C SER A 224 1.12 12.42 28.75
N SER A 225 2.37 12.62 29.20
CA SER A 225 2.76 12.46 30.61
C SER A 225 2.17 13.54 31.54
N SER A 226 1.51 14.57 30.99
CA SER A 226 0.88 15.63 31.79
C SER A 226 -0.58 15.31 32.09
N ALA A 227 -1.02 15.55 33.34
CA ALA A 227 -2.41 15.36 33.79
C ALA A 227 -3.45 16.10 32.93
N LYS A 228 -3.01 17.12 32.17
CA LYS A 228 -3.84 17.94 31.27
C LYS A 228 -4.36 17.20 30.04
N LEU A 229 -3.78 16.07 29.63
CA LEU A 229 -4.25 15.29 28.47
C LEU A 229 -5.17 14.12 28.84
N SER A 230 -5.53 13.98 30.11
CA SER A 230 -6.40 12.91 30.62
C SER A 230 -7.83 12.94 30.03
N TRP A 231 -8.33 14.11 29.61
CA TRP A 231 -9.64 14.24 28.97
C TRP A 231 -9.73 13.47 27.64
N PHE A 232 -8.60 13.32 26.93
CA PHE A 232 -8.51 12.58 25.67
C PHE A 232 -8.73 11.06 25.85
N GLN A 233 -8.69 10.58 27.10
CA GLN A 233 -8.95 9.19 27.47
C GLN A 233 -10.44 8.89 27.72
N GLN A 234 -11.32 9.90 27.67
CA GLN A 234 -12.76 9.65 27.83
C GLN A 234 -13.37 9.02 26.56
N PRO A 235 -14.38 8.15 26.70
CA PRO A 235 -14.99 7.41 25.57
C PRO A 235 -15.47 8.30 24.42
N LYS A 236 -16.04 9.48 24.72
CA LYS A 236 -16.53 10.42 23.71
C LYS A 236 -15.43 10.96 22.79
N TRP A 237 -14.27 11.28 23.37
CA TRP A 237 -13.12 11.79 22.62
C TRP A 237 -12.40 10.69 21.84
N HIS A 238 -12.50 9.45 22.30
CA HIS A 238 -12.05 8.29 21.54
C HIS A 238 -12.91 8.05 20.30
N LEU A 239 -14.24 8.09 20.42
CA LEU A 239 -15.12 7.97 19.27
C LEU A 239 -14.89 9.10 18.26
N LEU A 240 -14.78 10.35 18.75
CA LEU A 240 -14.45 11.49 17.89
C LEU A 240 -13.10 11.30 17.19
N GLY A 241 -12.08 10.81 17.90
CA GLY A 241 -10.77 10.52 17.32
C GLY A 241 -10.82 9.49 16.19
N LEU A 242 -11.62 8.42 16.34
CA LEU A 242 -11.81 7.42 15.28
C LEU A 242 -12.47 8.03 14.04
N ILE A 243 -13.56 8.80 14.25
CA ILE A 243 -14.27 9.48 13.16
C ILE A 243 -13.35 10.49 12.47
N MET A 244 -12.53 11.23 13.23
CA MET A 244 -11.57 12.19 12.67
C MET A 244 -10.49 11.50 11.85
N ILE A 245 -9.96 10.35 12.30
CA ILE A 245 -8.98 9.59 11.51
C ILE A 245 -9.62 9.14 10.19
N TRP A 246 -10.83 8.57 10.24
CA TRP A 246 -11.55 8.16 9.04
C TRP A 246 -11.82 9.34 8.09
N LEU A 247 -12.34 10.46 8.62
CA LEU A 247 -12.67 11.65 7.84
C LEU A 247 -11.43 12.25 7.18
N VAL A 248 -10.33 12.41 7.92
CA VAL A 248 -9.07 12.90 7.37
C VAL A 248 -8.52 11.96 6.31
N THR A 249 -8.60 10.64 6.53
CA THR A 249 -8.18 9.64 5.54
C THR A 249 -9.01 9.77 4.26
N PHE A 250 -10.33 9.80 4.37
CA PHE A 250 -11.23 9.93 3.23
C PHE A 250 -10.97 11.22 2.45
N LEU A 251 -10.87 12.36 3.14
CA LEU A 251 -10.61 13.65 2.50
C LEU A 251 -9.25 13.68 1.79
N ILE A 252 -8.19 13.13 2.40
CA ILE A 252 -6.88 13.07 1.77
C ILE A 252 -6.89 12.14 0.57
N TRP A 253 -7.35 10.89 0.72
CA TRP A 253 -7.33 9.91 -0.36
C TRP A 253 -8.24 10.32 -1.52
N ASN A 254 -9.45 10.79 -1.22
CA ASN A 254 -10.37 11.26 -2.25
C ASN A 254 -9.88 12.56 -2.90
N GLY A 255 -9.20 13.44 -2.16
CA GLY A 255 -8.64 14.69 -2.67
C GLY A 255 -7.35 14.52 -3.48
N THR A 256 -6.59 13.44 -3.30
CA THR A 256 -5.37 13.17 -4.07
C THR A 256 -5.72 12.84 -5.52
N PRO A 257 -5.28 13.60 -6.52
CA PRO A 257 -5.59 13.31 -7.92
C PRO A 257 -4.91 12.00 -8.35
N LEU A 258 -5.67 11.14 -9.03
CA LEU A 258 -5.12 9.95 -9.69
C LEU A 258 -4.66 10.39 -11.10
N PRO A 259 -3.36 10.33 -11.44
CA PRO A 259 -2.93 10.57 -12.80
C PRO A 259 -3.49 9.47 -13.72
N CYS A 260 -3.82 9.83 -14.95
CA CYS A 260 -4.21 8.85 -15.97
C CYS A 260 -2.95 8.17 -16.49
N THR A 261 -2.97 6.85 -16.52
CA THR A 261 -1.79 5.99 -16.78
C THR A 261 -2.17 4.84 -17.70
N GLY A 262 -1.27 3.89 -17.94
CA GLY A 262 -1.55 2.72 -18.79
C GLY A 262 -2.77 1.91 -18.34
N ASP A 263 -3.02 1.78 -17.03
CA ASP A 263 -4.15 0.99 -16.50
C ASP A 263 -5.49 1.76 -16.49
N ARG A 264 -5.44 3.10 -16.54
CA ARG A 264 -6.60 3.99 -16.73
C ARG A 264 -6.21 5.09 -17.72
N PRO A 265 -6.12 4.77 -19.04
CA PRO A 265 -5.75 5.73 -20.07
C PRO A 265 -6.75 6.89 -20.15
N GLY A 266 -6.31 7.97 -20.79
CA GLY A 266 -7.07 9.21 -20.96
C GLY A 266 -6.36 10.42 -20.34
N PRO A 267 -7.09 11.47 -19.94
CA PRO A 267 -8.55 11.60 -20.02
C PRO A 267 -9.02 11.65 -21.48
N ASP A 268 -10.00 10.81 -21.81
CA ASP A 268 -10.55 10.72 -23.16
C ASP A 268 -11.87 11.50 -23.26
N THR A 269 -12.08 12.19 -24.39
CA THR A 269 -13.38 12.78 -24.74
C THR A 269 -14.37 11.64 -25.08
N PRO A 270 -15.69 11.82 -24.96
CA PRO A 270 -16.41 13.07 -24.64
C PRO A 270 -16.48 13.41 -23.15
N ASN A 271 -16.29 12.43 -22.26
CA ASN A 271 -16.52 12.63 -20.83
C ASN A 271 -15.33 13.27 -20.09
N ASN A 272 -14.15 13.31 -20.72
CA ASN A 272 -12.88 13.73 -20.11
C ASN A 272 -12.53 12.92 -18.86
N LEU A 273 -12.79 11.61 -18.92
CA LEU A 273 -12.54 10.65 -17.84
C LEU A 273 -11.49 9.63 -18.24
N CYS A 274 -10.92 8.98 -17.24
CA CYS A 274 -9.89 7.96 -17.45
C CYS A 274 -10.48 6.59 -17.20
N TYR A 275 -10.77 5.86 -18.27
CA TYR A 275 -11.37 4.53 -18.20
C TYR A 275 -10.29 3.46 -18.27
N PRO A 276 -10.45 2.31 -17.60
CA PRO A 276 -9.58 1.18 -17.86
C PRO A 276 -9.67 0.77 -19.33
N SER A 277 -8.57 0.21 -19.85
CA SER A 277 -8.62 -0.47 -21.15
C SER A 277 -9.72 -1.54 -21.10
N ILE A 278 -10.38 -1.83 -22.23
CA ILE A 278 -11.41 -2.87 -22.24
C ILE A 278 -10.80 -4.22 -21.84
N ASP A 279 -9.55 -4.45 -22.24
CA ASP A 279 -8.80 -5.66 -21.89
C ASP A 279 -8.54 -5.78 -20.37
N ASP A 280 -8.59 -4.69 -19.61
CA ASP A 280 -8.36 -4.66 -18.15
C ASP A 280 -9.64 -4.37 -17.34
N SER A 281 -10.78 -4.19 -18.01
CA SER A 281 -12.06 -3.75 -17.41
C SER A 281 -12.90 -4.85 -16.74
N VAL A 282 -12.28 -5.98 -16.36
CA VAL A 282 -12.98 -7.16 -15.81
C VAL A 282 -13.87 -6.84 -14.61
N TYR A 283 -13.42 -5.94 -13.73
CA TYR A 283 -14.18 -5.56 -12.53
C TYR A 283 -15.36 -4.65 -12.85
N SER A 284 -15.17 -3.70 -13.76
CA SER A 284 -16.26 -2.88 -14.31
C SER A 284 -17.31 -3.77 -14.98
N ILE A 285 -16.93 -4.62 -15.93
CA ILE A 285 -17.85 -5.54 -16.63
C ILE A 285 -18.62 -6.38 -15.62
N GLY A 286 -17.92 -7.07 -14.73
CA GLY A 286 -18.55 -8.01 -13.81
C GLY A 286 -19.48 -7.37 -12.78
N SER A 287 -19.17 -6.15 -12.33
CA SER A 287 -20.01 -5.40 -11.38
C SER A 287 -21.19 -4.71 -12.05
N LEU A 288 -21.03 -4.21 -13.27
CA LEU A 288 -22.12 -3.63 -14.05
C LEU A 288 -23.19 -4.68 -14.36
N TYR A 289 -22.81 -5.89 -14.75
CA TYR A 289 -23.76 -6.99 -14.94
C TYR A 289 -24.59 -7.31 -13.70
N VAL A 290 -24.00 -7.20 -12.50
CA VAL A 290 -24.76 -7.34 -11.23
C VAL A 290 -25.82 -6.25 -11.14
N GLY A 291 -25.47 -4.98 -11.39
CA GLY A 291 -26.42 -3.87 -11.38
C GLY A 291 -27.52 -3.98 -12.44
N LEU A 292 -27.25 -4.69 -13.53
CA LEU A 292 -28.19 -4.94 -14.62
C LEU A 292 -29.08 -6.18 -14.43
N GLY A 293 -28.93 -6.88 -13.31
CA GLY A 293 -29.75 -8.05 -12.98
C GLY A 293 -29.36 -9.35 -13.67
N GLN A 294 -28.15 -9.43 -14.23
CA GLN A 294 -27.64 -10.64 -14.91
C GLN A 294 -26.81 -11.55 -14.00
N GLY A 295 -26.96 -11.40 -12.68
CA GLY A 295 -26.13 -12.10 -11.71
C GLY A 295 -24.67 -11.61 -11.68
N VAL A 296 -23.83 -12.32 -10.93
CA VAL A 296 -22.42 -11.96 -10.78
C VAL A 296 -21.63 -12.36 -12.02
N HIS A 297 -21.00 -11.36 -12.68
CA HIS A 297 -20.18 -11.54 -13.88
C HIS A 297 -20.92 -12.23 -15.04
N ASN A 298 -22.22 -11.97 -15.20
CA ASN A 298 -23.07 -12.60 -16.22
C ASN A 298 -23.03 -14.14 -16.17
N HIS A 299 -22.87 -14.71 -14.97
CA HIS A 299 -22.67 -16.14 -14.73
C HIS A 299 -21.41 -16.74 -15.39
N TRP A 300 -20.50 -15.93 -15.91
CA TRP A 300 -19.20 -16.38 -16.39
C TRP A 300 -18.26 -16.67 -15.22
N LEU A 301 -17.17 -17.41 -15.51
CA LEU A 301 -16.22 -17.81 -14.47
C LEU A 301 -15.58 -16.59 -13.79
N THR A 302 -15.77 -16.50 -12.48
CA THR A 302 -15.12 -15.52 -11.61
C THR A 302 -14.75 -16.13 -10.26
N ASP A 303 -13.53 -15.79 -9.80
CA ASP A 303 -12.98 -16.21 -8.51
C ASP A 303 -13.09 -15.10 -7.43
N LYS A 304 -13.68 -13.95 -7.75
CA LYS A 304 -13.73 -12.76 -6.88
C LYS A 304 -15.16 -12.18 -6.75
N PRO A 305 -16.17 -13.02 -6.49
CA PRO A 305 -17.58 -12.61 -6.53
C PRO A 305 -17.94 -11.48 -5.57
N LEU A 306 -17.43 -11.52 -4.33
CA LEU A 306 -17.83 -10.55 -3.31
C LEU A 306 -17.33 -9.13 -3.63
N TYR A 307 -16.19 -9.04 -4.33
CA TYR A 307 -15.67 -7.76 -4.78
C TYR A 307 -16.52 -7.14 -5.90
N LEU A 308 -17.04 -7.95 -6.83
CA LEU A 308 -17.95 -7.47 -7.87
C LEU A 308 -19.26 -6.95 -7.27
N VAL A 309 -19.82 -7.66 -6.28
CA VAL A 309 -20.99 -7.20 -5.51
C VAL A 309 -20.68 -5.90 -4.77
N PHE A 310 -19.50 -5.78 -4.17
CA PHE A 310 -19.06 -4.56 -3.49
C PHE A 310 -19.05 -3.34 -4.42
N LEU A 311 -18.51 -3.48 -5.64
CA LEU A 311 -18.53 -2.43 -6.65
C LEU A 311 -19.96 -2.11 -7.13
N ALA A 312 -20.79 -3.14 -7.35
CA ALA A 312 -22.18 -2.98 -7.77
C ALA A 312 -23.00 -2.17 -6.75
N ILE A 313 -22.75 -2.35 -5.45
CA ILE A 313 -23.35 -1.51 -4.39
C ILE A 313 -22.91 -0.04 -4.56
N GLY A 314 -21.64 0.21 -4.84
CA GLY A 314 -21.14 1.56 -5.13
C GLY A 314 -21.83 2.19 -6.33
N GLN A 315 -22.02 1.42 -7.40
CA GLN A 315 -22.71 1.84 -8.62
C GLN A 315 -24.19 2.12 -8.37
N ALA A 316 -24.86 1.33 -7.53
CA ALA A 316 -26.25 1.57 -7.15
C ALA A 316 -26.45 2.87 -6.35
N ILE A 317 -25.45 3.29 -5.57
CA ILE A 317 -25.53 4.50 -4.74
C ILE A 317 -25.09 5.76 -5.51
N PHE A 318 -24.02 5.67 -6.30
CA PHE A 318 -23.35 6.82 -6.93
C PHE A 318 -23.51 6.89 -8.47
N GLY A 319 -24.11 5.87 -9.08
CA GLY A 319 -24.24 5.72 -10.53
C GLY A 319 -23.09 4.94 -11.17
N ALA A 320 -23.25 4.60 -12.45
CA ALA A 320 -22.29 3.77 -13.20
C ALA A 320 -20.97 4.48 -13.58
N ASN A 321 -20.87 5.79 -13.34
CA ASN A 321 -19.66 6.54 -13.63
C ASN A 321 -18.50 6.11 -12.71
N ILE A 322 -17.38 5.72 -13.31
CA ILE A 322 -16.22 5.14 -12.61
C ILE A 322 -15.67 6.02 -11.49
N ASP A 323 -15.50 7.32 -11.72
CA ASP A 323 -14.96 8.20 -10.70
C ASP A 323 -15.94 8.45 -9.55
N ARG A 324 -17.26 8.30 -9.80
CA ARG A 324 -18.28 8.46 -8.77
C ARG A 324 -18.41 7.22 -7.89
N TYR A 325 -18.55 6.03 -8.46
CA TYR A 325 -18.70 4.83 -7.62
C TYR A 325 -17.41 4.46 -6.89
N LEU A 326 -16.24 4.85 -7.39
CA LEU A 326 -14.99 4.65 -6.64
C LEU A 326 -14.90 5.54 -5.38
N ILE A 327 -15.70 6.62 -5.26
CA ILE A 327 -15.81 7.38 -4.00
C ILE A 327 -16.35 6.47 -2.88
N PHE A 328 -17.30 5.58 -3.20
CA PHE A 328 -17.79 4.58 -2.24
C PHE A 328 -16.67 3.66 -1.76
N GLN A 329 -15.87 3.14 -2.70
CA GLN A 329 -14.71 2.32 -2.37
C GLN A 329 -13.73 3.08 -1.46
N VAL A 330 -13.35 4.31 -1.83
CA VAL A 330 -12.44 5.14 -1.02
C VAL A 330 -13.01 5.41 0.37
N ALA A 331 -14.32 5.66 0.51
CA ALA A 331 -14.98 5.88 1.79
C ALA A 331 -14.94 4.64 2.69
N VAL A 332 -15.18 3.46 2.14
CA VAL A 332 -15.09 2.19 2.90
C VAL A 332 -13.63 1.91 3.30
N LEU A 333 -12.70 2.01 2.35
CA LEU A 333 -11.28 1.71 2.57
C LEU A 333 -10.58 2.74 3.47
N ALA A 334 -11.08 3.98 3.57
CA ALA A 334 -10.63 4.97 4.54
C ALA A 334 -10.78 4.51 6.00
N SER A 335 -11.50 3.41 6.24
CA SER A 335 -11.56 2.72 7.53
C SER A 335 -10.24 2.03 7.91
N ILE A 336 -9.33 1.76 6.97
CA ILE A 336 -8.07 1.05 7.23
C ILE A 336 -7.20 1.79 8.28
N PRO A 337 -6.86 3.09 8.13
CA PRO A 337 -6.13 3.83 9.17
C PRO A 337 -6.87 3.95 10.52
N MET A 338 -8.20 4.01 10.48
CA MET A 338 -9.02 4.02 11.71
C MET A 338 -8.93 2.67 12.45
N LEU A 339 -9.03 1.55 11.72
CA LEU A 339 -8.97 0.22 12.30
C LEU A 339 -7.57 -0.14 12.78
N ILE A 340 -6.51 0.29 12.08
CA ILE A 340 -5.13 0.04 12.53
C ILE A 340 -4.86 0.82 13.82
N TYR A 341 -5.37 2.05 13.96
CA TYR A 341 -5.33 2.78 15.23
C TYR A 341 -6.05 2.00 16.34
N LEU A 342 -7.26 1.50 16.07
CA LEU A 342 -8.05 0.74 17.05
C LEU A 342 -7.36 -0.57 17.47
N PHE A 343 -6.74 -1.27 16.52
CA PHE A 343 -5.97 -2.48 16.77
C PHE A 343 -4.72 -2.19 17.62
N THR A 344 -3.90 -1.25 17.16
CA THR A 344 -2.59 -0.95 17.76
C THR A 344 -2.71 -0.23 19.11
N LYS A 345 -3.76 0.56 19.36
CA LYS A 345 -4.05 1.15 20.68
C LYS A 345 -4.24 0.09 21.79
N ARG A 346 -4.58 -1.15 21.43
CA ARG A 346 -4.68 -2.26 22.41
C ARG A 346 -3.34 -2.91 22.73
N LEU A 347 -2.36 -2.73 21.84
CA LEU A 347 -1.01 -3.25 21.99
C LEU A 347 -0.09 -2.18 22.60
N LEU A 348 -0.24 -0.94 22.15
CA LEU A 348 0.65 0.19 22.40
C LEU A 348 -0.08 1.32 23.12
N HIS A 349 0.70 2.28 23.61
CA HIS A 349 0.19 3.57 24.05
C HIS A 349 -0.49 4.32 22.89
N PHE A 350 -1.45 5.23 23.19
CA PHE A 350 -2.28 5.88 22.16
C PHE A 350 -1.46 6.64 21.11
N SER A 351 -0.32 7.23 21.51
CA SER A 351 0.58 7.96 20.61
C SER A 351 1.19 7.04 19.55
N GLY A 352 1.47 5.79 19.90
CA GLY A 352 2.01 4.82 18.95
C GLY A 352 0.96 4.33 17.95
N GLY A 353 -0.28 4.15 18.38
CA GLY A 353 -1.37 3.86 17.46
C GLY A 353 -1.63 5.01 16.49
N LEU A 354 -1.56 6.26 16.97
CA LEU A 354 -1.74 7.44 16.10
C LEU A 354 -0.60 7.57 15.08
N LEU A 355 0.65 7.27 15.48
CA LEU A 355 1.79 7.25 14.57
C LEU A 355 1.56 6.28 13.40
N ILE A 356 1.18 5.05 13.70
CA ILE A 356 0.96 4.01 12.68
C ILE A 356 -0.18 4.41 11.76
N ALA A 357 -1.28 4.93 12.31
CA ALA A 357 -2.40 5.41 11.50
C ALA A 357 -2.02 6.59 10.59
N ALA A 358 -1.28 7.57 11.11
CA ALA A 358 -0.81 8.71 10.30
C ALA A 358 0.10 8.26 9.15
N LEU A 359 1.01 7.31 9.42
CA LEU A 359 1.86 6.74 8.37
C LEU A 359 1.04 5.94 7.34
N MET A 360 -0.01 5.22 7.76
CA MET A 360 -0.89 4.51 6.83
C MET A 360 -1.70 5.46 5.94
N VAL A 361 -2.14 6.61 6.46
CA VAL A 361 -2.78 7.67 5.64
C VAL A 361 -1.82 8.19 4.58
N LEU A 362 -0.57 8.48 4.98
CA LEU A 362 0.47 8.97 4.07
C LEU A 362 0.87 7.92 3.04
N LYS A 363 0.97 6.64 3.44
CA LYS A 363 1.22 5.49 2.56
C LYS A 363 0.20 5.45 1.42
N GLY A 364 -1.10 5.40 1.75
CA GLY A 364 -2.16 5.36 0.75
C GLY A 364 -2.21 6.61 -0.15
N SER A 365 -1.85 7.79 0.39
CA SER A 365 -1.74 9.00 -0.44
C SER A 365 -0.58 8.94 -1.42
N ASN A 366 0.56 8.34 -1.03
CA ASN A 366 1.71 8.18 -1.91
C ASN A 366 1.42 7.14 -2.99
N GLU A 367 0.74 6.04 -2.67
CA GLU A 367 0.32 5.00 -3.64
C GLU A 367 -0.53 5.60 -4.78
N ILE A 368 -1.46 6.52 -4.46
CA ILE A 368 -2.26 7.22 -5.48
C ILE A 368 -1.39 8.18 -6.31
N ARG A 369 -0.58 9.02 -5.64
CA ARG A 369 0.17 10.10 -6.29
C ARG A 369 1.31 9.57 -7.18
N LEU A 370 1.99 8.53 -6.73
CA LEU A 370 3.17 7.98 -7.40
C LEU A 370 2.80 6.86 -8.38
N TYR A 371 1.50 6.61 -8.62
CA TYR A 371 1.04 5.51 -9.47
C TYR A 371 1.74 5.47 -10.83
N SER A 372 1.89 6.63 -11.49
CA SER A 372 2.56 6.75 -12.79
C SER A 372 4.05 6.40 -12.77
N SER A 373 4.72 6.50 -11.62
CA SER A 373 6.16 6.24 -11.49
C SER A 373 6.46 4.80 -11.10
N VAL A 374 5.61 4.19 -10.27
CA VAL A 374 5.91 2.89 -9.62
C VAL A 374 4.83 1.82 -9.84
N GLY A 375 3.75 2.12 -10.57
CA GLY A 375 2.75 1.13 -11.03
C GLY A 375 1.92 0.46 -9.93
N GLY A 376 1.67 1.19 -8.85
CA GLY A 376 1.16 0.65 -7.59
C GLY A 376 -0.34 0.45 -7.37
N MET A 377 -0.74 -0.66 -6.76
CA MET A 377 -2.14 -0.83 -6.35
C MET A 377 -2.54 0.25 -5.33
N ASN A 378 -3.68 0.91 -5.56
CA ASN A 378 -4.19 1.98 -4.71
C ASN A 378 -5.71 1.95 -4.62
N VAL A 379 -6.28 2.75 -3.71
CA VAL A 379 -7.72 2.74 -3.40
C VAL A 379 -8.62 3.38 -4.47
N LYS A 380 -8.05 4.07 -5.47
CA LYS A 380 -8.76 4.77 -6.57
C LYS A 380 -8.77 4.00 -7.89
N ILE A 381 -8.34 2.75 -7.87
CA ILE A 381 -8.41 1.82 -9.00
C ILE A 381 -9.29 0.66 -8.60
N GLU A 382 -10.00 0.07 -9.57
CA GLU A 382 -10.78 -1.14 -9.34
C GLU A 382 -9.84 -2.31 -9.00
N ASN A 383 -9.69 -2.59 -7.72
CA ASN A 383 -8.86 -3.67 -7.25
C ASN A 383 -9.37 -4.30 -5.94
N THR A 384 -9.12 -5.60 -5.80
CA THR A 384 -9.56 -6.37 -4.62
C THR A 384 -8.68 -6.16 -3.40
N GLU A 385 -7.47 -5.64 -3.61
CA GLU A 385 -6.36 -5.62 -2.68
C GLU A 385 -6.68 -4.75 -1.47
N GLY A 386 -7.23 -3.56 -1.69
CA GLY A 386 -7.65 -2.67 -0.61
C GLY A 386 -8.74 -3.28 0.26
N LEU A 387 -9.75 -3.92 -0.35
CA LEU A 387 -10.81 -4.62 0.40
C LEU A 387 -10.23 -5.80 1.19
N MET A 388 -9.26 -6.52 0.61
CA MET A 388 -8.55 -7.59 1.29
C MET A 388 -7.74 -7.08 2.48
N THR A 389 -7.06 -5.92 2.36
CA THR A 389 -6.37 -5.25 3.49
C THR A 389 -7.32 -5.00 4.65
N LEU A 390 -8.51 -4.46 4.35
CA LEU A 390 -9.54 -4.19 5.36
C LEU A 390 -9.98 -5.47 6.07
N LEU A 391 -10.26 -6.54 5.32
CA LEU A 391 -10.69 -7.82 5.87
C LEU A 391 -9.58 -8.52 6.68
N LEU A 392 -8.33 -8.51 6.23
CA LEU A 392 -7.20 -9.10 6.98
C LEU A 392 -6.90 -8.33 8.26
N LEU A 393 -7.09 -7.01 8.27
CA LEU A 393 -6.95 -6.22 9.47
C LEU A 393 -8.05 -6.53 10.49
N LEU A 394 -9.31 -6.63 10.04
CA LEU A 394 -10.42 -7.08 10.89
C LEU A 394 -10.19 -8.50 11.41
N PHE A 395 -9.72 -9.41 10.55
CA PHE A 395 -9.34 -10.77 10.91
C PHE A 395 -8.26 -10.78 12.00
N ALA A 396 -7.19 -9.99 11.85
CA ALA A 396 -6.13 -9.86 12.85
C ALA A 396 -6.68 -9.37 14.20
N MET A 397 -7.57 -8.37 14.17
CA MET A 397 -8.20 -7.83 15.38
C MET A 397 -9.07 -8.86 16.11
N THR A 398 -9.90 -9.61 15.38
CA THR A 398 -10.80 -10.60 15.98
C THR A 398 -10.05 -11.87 16.39
N ALA A 399 -9.06 -12.29 15.62
CA ALA A 399 -8.16 -13.39 15.97
C ALA A 399 -7.35 -13.06 17.24
N PHE A 400 -6.90 -11.81 17.41
CA PHE A 400 -6.22 -11.39 18.65
C PHE A 400 -7.12 -11.58 19.88
N TYR A 401 -8.40 -11.22 19.77
CA TYR A 401 -9.36 -11.45 20.85
C TYR A 401 -9.69 -12.91 21.07
N TRP A 402 -9.85 -13.68 20.00
CA TRP A 402 -10.08 -15.11 20.06
C TRP A 402 -8.95 -15.82 20.81
N PHE A 403 -7.70 -15.43 20.54
CA PHE A 403 -6.52 -16.03 21.16
C PHE A 403 -6.36 -15.63 22.63
N LYS A 404 -6.79 -14.42 23.01
CA LYS A 404 -6.76 -13.95 24.40
C LYS A 404 -7.93 -14.45 25.24
N LYS A 405 -9.08 -14.71 24.62
CA LYS A 405 -10.34 -15.15 25.26
C LYS A 405 -10.90 -16.39 24.57
N PRO A 406 -10.17 -17.52 24.57
CA PRO A 406 -10.58 -18.76 23.88
C PRO A 406 -11.90 -19.33 24.42
N GLU A 407 -12.29 -18.97 25.64
CA GLU A 407 -13.57 -19.35 26.27
C GLU A 407 -14.79 -18.65 25.68
N LYS A 408 -14.62 -17.57 24.91
CA LYS A 408 -15.70 -16.86 24.22
C LYS A 408 -15.74 -17.29 22.73
N PRO A 409 -16.51 -18.33 22.37
CA PRO A 409 -16.51 -18.91 21.02
C PRO A 409 -16.94 -17.94 19.91
N VAL A 410 -17.69 -16.89 20.26
CA VAL A 410 -18.12 -15.83 19.32
C VAL A 410 -16.94 -15.21 18.55
N TRP A 411 -15.76 -15.09 19.17
CA TRP A 411 -14.59 -14.56 18.47
C TRP A 411 -14.04 -15.54 17.43
N GLY A 412 -14.15 -16.86 17.67
CA GLY A 412 -13.83 -17.87 16.67
C GLY A 412 -14.79 -17.83 15.49
N VAL A 413 -16.10 -17.69 15.76
CA VAL A 413 -17.15 -17.51 14.74
C VAL A 413 -16.85 -16.30 13.86
N ILE A 414 -16.65 -15.12 14.47
CA ILE A 414 -16.38 -13.88 13.72
C ILE A 414 -15.09 -13.99 12.90
N THR A 415 -14.03 -14.56 13.49
CA THR A 415 -12.74 -14.73 12.80
C THR A 415 -12.86 -15.69 11.61
N GLY A 416 -13.62 -16.78 11.73
CA GLY A 416 -13.88 -17.72 10.65
C GLY A 416 -14.72 -17.12 9.52
N GLY A 417 -15.77 -16.37 9.89
CA GLY A 417 -16.60 -15.64 8.94
C GLY A 417 -15.82 -14.59 8.13
N ILE A 418 -15.00 -13.77 8.79
CA ILE A 418 -14.17 -12.76 8.10
C ILE A 418 -13.18 -13.42 7.14
N LEU A 419 -12.53 -14.52 7.54
CA LEU A 419 -11.64 -15.26 6.63
C LEU A 419 -12.41 -15.84 5.43
N GLY A 420 -13.62 -16.34 5.65
CA GLY A 420 -14.52 -16.82 4.60
C GLY A 420 -14.90 -15.72 3.60
N LEU A 421 -15.24 -14.52 4.09
CA LEU A 421 -15.46 -13.34 3.24
C LEU A 421 -14.19 -12.96 2.47
N GLY A 422 -13.02 -13.02 3.12
CA GLY A 422 -11.73 -12.85 2.48
C GLY A 422 -11.52 -13.80 1.31
N SER A 423 -11.89 -15.08 1.48
CA SER A 423 -11.84 -16.11 0.44
C SER A 423 -12.80 -15.87 -0.74
N LEU A 424 -13.90 -15.14 -0.54
CA LEU A 424 -14.80 -14.70 -1.60
C LEU A 424 -14.31 -13.44 -2.34
N VAL A 425 -13.37 -12.69 -1.75
CA VAL A 425 -12.70 -11.55 -2.42
C VAL A 425 -11.48 -12.01 -3.20
N ARG A 426 -10.68 -12.92 -2.63
CA ARG A 426 -9.53 -13.58 -3.28
C ARG A 426 -9.31 -14.95 -2.68
N PHE A 427 -8.78 -15.91 -3.43
CA PHE A 427 -8.52 -17.26 -2.92
C PHE A 427 -7.25 -17.37 -2.04
N ASN A 428 -6.24 -16.50 -2.24
CA ASN A 428 -4.94 -16.51 -1.54
C ASN A 428 -5.01 -16.58 0.02
N PRO A 429 -5.93 -15.88 0.72
CA PRO A 429 -6.04 -15.93 2.19
C PRO A 429 -6.31 -17.33 2.76
N LEU A 430 -6.76 -18.29 1.94
CA LEU A 430 -7.02 -19.65 2.40
C LEU A 430 -5.78 -20.28 3.07
N ALA A 431 -4.58 -19.93 2.61
CA ALA A 431 -3.30 -20.40 3.16
C ALA A 431 -3.02 -19.88 4.60
N ILE A 432 -3.72 -18.84 5.06
CA ILE A 432 -3.65 -18.33 6.44
C ILE A 432 -4.29 -19.34 7.42
N MET A 433 -5.34 -20.03 6.99
CA MET A 433 -6.15 -20.92 7.83
C MET A 433 -5.30 -21.96 8.61
N PRO A 434 -4.48 -22.81 7.96
CA PRO A 434 -3.74 -23.85 8.69
C PRO A 434 -2.74 -23.27 9.71
N ILE A 435 -2.11 -22.14 9.41
CA ILE A 435 -1.11 -21.51 10.29
C ILE A 435 -1.78 -20.95 11.54
N ILE A 436 -2.84 -20.16 11.37
CA ILE A 436 -3.56 -19.54 12.48
C ILE A 436 -4.25 -20.59 13.34
N PHE A 437 -4.84 -21.60 12.72
CA PHE A 437 -5.48 -22.69 13.45
C PHE A 437 -4.46 -23.52 14.25
N GLY A 438 -3.32 -23.88 13.65
CA GLY A 438 -2.23 -24.56 14.35
C GLY A 438 -1.67 -23.73 15.52
N MET A 439 -1.49 -22.43 15.31
CA MET A 439 -1.07 -21.49 16.34
C MET A 439 -2.08 -21.39 17.50
N PHE A 440 -3.39 -21.35 17.19
CA PHE A 440 -4.45 -21.33 18.19
C PHE A 440 -4.44 -22.58 19.07
N ILE A 441 -4.30 -23.77 18.45
CA ILE A 441 -4.20 -25.05 19.16
C ILE A 441 -2.97 -25.07 20.07
N TRP A 442 -1.80 -24.64 19.56
CA TRP A 442 -0.57 -24.61 20.35
C TRP A 442 -0.74 -23.75 21.61
N ILE A 443 -1.18 -22.50 21.44
CA ILE A 443 -1.32 -21.53 22.56
C ILE A 443 -2.25 -22.08 23.63
N ASN A 444 -3.34 -22.74 23.24
CA ASN A 444 -4.41 -23.14 24.15
C ASN A 444 -4.46 -24.64 24.46
N LYS A 445 -3.38 -25.39 24.18
CA LYS A 445 -3.29 -26.86 24.31
C LYS A 445 -3.67 -27.45 25.67
N ARG A 446 -3.71 -26.63 26.73
CA ARG A 446 -4.12 -27.05 28.09
C ARG A 446 -5.64 -27.08 28.30
N ASN A 447 -6.44 -26.47 27.41
CA ASN A 447 -7.90 -26.33 27.54
C ASN A 447 -8.65 -26.94 26.34
N LEU A 448 -8.28 -28.17 25.95
CA LEU A 448 -8.69 -28.79 24.67
C LEU A 448 -10.21 -28.82 24.41
N LYS A 449 -11.06 -29.03 25.40
CA LYS A 449 -12.53 -29.05 25.21
C LYS A 449 -13.11 -27.70 24.76
N LYS A 450 -12.58 -26.58 25.28
CA LYS A 450 -13.03 -25.24 24.90
C LYS A 450 -12.41 -24.81 23.56
N VAL A 451 -11.16 -25.23 23.33
CA VAL A 451 -10.43 -25.05 22.06
C VAL A 451 -11.14 -25.77 20.93
N SER A 452 -11.59 -27.01 21.15
CA SER A 452 -12.28 -27.78 20.11
C SER A 452 -13.60 -27.12 19.72
N LEU A 453 -14.41 -26.66 20.68
CA LEU A 453 -15.66 -25.96 20.36
C LEU A 453 -15.41 -24.66 19.56
N ALA A 454 -14.54 -23.78 20.05
CA ALA A 454 -14.26 -22.51 19.39
C ALA A 454 -13.58 -22.71 18.01
N GLY A 455 -12.70 -23.70 17.90
CA GLY A 455 -12.06 -24.09 16.64
C GLY A 455 -13.02 -24.70 15.63
N SER A 456 -13.93 -25.58 16.07
CA SER A 456 -14.98 -26.14 15.21
C SER A 456 -15.95 -25.07 14.74
N LEU A 457 -16.32 -24.11 15.60
CA LEU A 457 -17.19 -22.99 15.22
C LEU A 457 -16.50 -22.02 14.25
N PHE A 458 -15.20 -21.81 14.39
CA PHE A 458 -14.39 -21.09 13.40
C PHE A 458 -14.49 -21.77 12.02
N LEU A 459 -14.20 -23.07 11.94
CA LEU A 459 -14.27 -23.83 10.68
C LEU A 459 -15.70 -23.86 10.13
N ALA A 460 -16.70 -24.13 10.97
CA ALA A 460 -18.09 -24.17 10.57
C ALA A 460 -18.54 -22.83 9.97
N THR A 461 -18.19 -21.71 10.59
CA THR A 461 -18.56 -20.38 10.09
C THR A 461 -17.82 -20.03 8.81
N PHE A 462 -16.53 -20.39 8.71
CA PHE A 462 -15.75 -20.23 7.48
C PHE A 462 -16.43 -20.95 6.29
N PHE A 463 -16.72 -22.24 6.44
CA PHE A 463 -17.38 -23.01 5.39
C PHE A 463 -18.79 -22.48 5.10
N LEU A 464 -19.56 -22.15 6.12
CA LEU A 464 -20.90 -21.58 5.97
C LEU A 464 -20.89 -20.26 5.18
N THR A 465 -19.82 -19.47 5.28
CA THR A 465 -19.67 -18.21 4.53
C THR A 465 -19.37 -18.46 3.05
N ILE A 466 -18.47 -19.40 2.75
CA ILE A 466 -18.02 -19.65 1.35
C ILE A 466 -18.96 -20.59 0.58
N MET A 467 -19.69 -21.47 1.29
CA MET A 467 -20.49 -22.54 0.71
C MET A 467 -21.56 -22.06 -0.29
N PRO A 468 -22.34 -20.98 -0.04
CA PRO A 468 -23.38 -20.55 -0.96
C PRO A 468 -22.84 -20.31 -2.37
N TRP A 469 -21.74 -19.57 -2.51
CA TRP A 469 -21.09 -19.35 -3.80
C TRP A 469 -20.40 -20.63 -4.29
N PHE A 470 -19.67 -21.35 -3.44
CA PHE A 470 -18.95 -22.57 -3.84
C PHE A 470 -19.88 -23.63 -4.48
N VAL A 471 -21.10 -23.77 -3.99
CA VAL A 471 -22.09 -24.71 -4.51
C VAL A 471 -22.70 -24.21 -5.82
N THR A 472 -23.04 -22.92 -5.89
CA THR A 472 -23.84 -22.32 -6.97
C THR A 472 -23.02 -21.84 -8.17
N ALA A 473 -21.75 -21.51 -7.96
CA ALA A 473 -20.83 -21.06 -8.99
C ALA A 473 -20.34 -22.25 -9.83
N ARG A 474 -21.12 -22.59 -10.85
CA ARG A 474 -20.91 -23.71 -11.77
C ARG A 474 -20.93 -23.21 -13.21
N ASP A 475 -20.12 -23.84 -14.05
CA ASP A 475 -20.16 -23.61 -15.50
C ASP A 475 -21.33 -24.38 -16.15
N GLU A 476 -21.43 -24.24 -17.48
CA GLU A 476 -22.42 -24.94 -18.31
C GLU A 476 -22.36 -26.48 -18.15
N ASN A 477 -21.21 -27.03 -17.73
CA ASN A 477 -20.98 -28.46 -17.49
C ASN A 477 -21.18 -28.90 -16.03
N GLY A 478 -21.58 -28.00 -15.12
CA GLY A 478 -21.75 -28.29 -13.69
C GLY A 478 -20.44 -28.37 -12.88
N VAL A 479 -19.31 -27.95 -13.44
CA VAL A 479 -18.00 -27.91 -12.80
C VAL A 479 -17.86 -26.61 -11.99
N SER A 480 -17.27 -26.69 -10.79
CA SER A 480 -17.08 -25.51 -9.93
C SER A 480 -16.04 -24.54 -10.49
N PHE A 481 -16.35 -23.24 -10.44
CA PHE A 481 -15.40 -22.18 -10.84
C PHE A 481 -14.08 -22.22 -10.04
N TYR A 482 -14.12 -22.56 -8.76
CA TYR A 482 -12.89 -22.70 -7.97
C TYR A 482 -12.04 -23.88 -8.42
N TYR A 483 -12.69 -25.00 -8.80
CA TYR A 483 -11.96 -26.16 -9.32
C TYR A 483 -11.29 -25.82 -10.65
N GLN A 484 -12.04 -25.20 -11.58
CA GLN A 484 -11.49 -24.71 -12.84
C GLN A 484 -10.33 -23.75 -12.61
N LYS A 485 -10.49 -22.80 -11.66
CA LYS A 485 -9.42 -21.85 -11.38
C LYS A 485 -8.15 -22.50 -10.84
N ILE A 486 -8.30 -23.51 -9.97
CA ILE A 486 -7.16 -24.27 -9.45
C ILE A 486 -6.48 -25.05 -10.57
N GLN A 487 -7.24 -25.71 -11.45
CA GLN A 487 -6.69 -26.42 -12.61
C GLN A 487 -5.96 -25.46 -13.55
N GLU A 488 -6.56 -24.33 -13.91
CA GLU A 488 -5.91 -23.29 -14.72
C GLU A 488 -4.58 -22.84 -14.13
N VAL A 489 -4.53 -22.57 -12.82
CA VAL A 489 -3.29 -22.16 -12.16
C VAL A 489 -2.26 -23.28 -12.19
N ILE A 490 -2.67 -24.53 -11.97
CA ILE A 490 -1.78 -25.69 -12.06
C ILE A 490 -1.25 -25.84 -13.49
N ASP A 491 -2.12 -25.78 -14.48
CA ASP A 491 -1.74 -25.99 -15.87
C ASP A 491 -0.86 -24.85 -16.38
N LEU A 492 -1.28 -23.60 -16.23
CA LEU A 492 -0.52 -22.45 -16.71
C LEU A 492 0.81 -22.24 -15.99
N ARG A 493 0.89 -22.56 -14.69
CA ARG A 493 2.07 -22.24 -13.86
C ARG A 493 2.99 -23.43 -13.63
N PHE A 494 2.45 -24.65 -13.61
CA PHE A 494 3.21 -25.86 -13.26
C PHE A 494 3.35 -26.85 -14.43
N ASN A 495 2.39 -26.92 -15.35
CA ASN A 495 2.40 -27.85 -16.48
C ASN A 495 2.56 -27.12 -17.82
N LYS A 496 3.80 -26.87 -18.27
CA LYS A 496 4.00 -26.29 -19.62
C LYS A 496 3.41 -27.21 -20.70
N PRO A 497 2.52 -26.73 -21.59
CA PRO A 497 2.22 -27.47 -22.81
C PRO A 497 3.47 -27.48 -23.69
N THR A 498 4.06 -28.65 -23.91
CA THR A 498 5.05 -28.85 -24.97
C THR A 498 4.31 -28.80 -26.31
N GLY A 499 4.30 -27.64 -26.96
CA GLY A 499 3.66 -27.44 -28.25
C GLY A 499 2.48 -26.48 -28.16
N PHE A 500 2.75 -25.19 -28.34
CA PHE A 500 1.73 -24.23 -28.69
C PHE A 500 1.70 -24.15 -30.22
N ASP A 501 0.85 -24.97 -30.85
CA ASP A 501 0.41 -24.69 -32.21
C ASP A 501 -0.53 -23.48 -32.12
N ALA A 502 -0.09 -22.33 -32.63
CA ALA A 502 -0.85 -21.08 -32.67
C ALA A 502 -2.11 -21.13 -33.57
N GLY A 503 -2.68 -22.32 -33.83
CA GLY A 503 -3.74 -22.54 -34.82
C GLY A 503 -4.98 -23.28 -34.32
N SER A 504 -4.99 -23.89 -33.13
CA SER A 504 -6.18 -24.61 -32.67
C SER A 504 -6.15 -24.88 -31.16
N GLY A 505 -6.64 -23.93 -30.38
CA GLY A 505 -6.83 -24.08 -28.94
C GLY A 505 -7.57 -22.88 -28.40
N SER A 506 -8.75 -23.14 -27.85
CA SER A 506 -9.64 -22.20 -27.15
C SER A 506 -8.88 -21.08 -26.44
N GLY A 507 -9.16 -19.85 -26.86
CA GLY A 507 -8.57 -18.64 -26.33
C GLY A 507 -8.90 -18.46 -24.86
N HIS A 508 -7.95 -18.81 -23.99
CA HIS A 508 -7.91 -18.31 -22.64
C HIS A 508 -6.52 -17.77 -22.36
N LEU A 509 -6.48 -16.48 -22.06
CA LEU A 509 -5.39 -15.73 -21.42
C LEU A 509 -4.25 -15.30 -22.33
N ALA A 510 -4.44 -14.16 -22.99
CA ALA A 510 -3.36 -13.22 -23.27
C ALA A 510 -3.72 -11.87 -22.65
N SER A 511 -3.25 -11.62 -21.43
CA SER A 511 -2.94 -10.24 -21.02
C SER A 511 -1.82 -9.72 -21.96
N PRO A 512 -1.75 -8.42 -22.29
CA PRO A 512 -0.74 -7.88 -23.22
C PRO A 512 0.71 -8.18 -22.83
N VAL A 513 0.93 -8.61 -21.58
CA VAL A 513 2.22 -9.07 -21.06
C VAL A 513 2.74 -10.34 -21.76
N LEU A 514 1.87 -11.22 -22.28
CA LEU A 514 2.28 -12.49 -22.90
C LEU A 514 2.82 -12.33 -24.32
N THR A 515 2.45 -11.28 -25.06
CA THR A 515 2.87 -11.13 -26.46
C THR A 515 4.33 -10.64 -26.60
N GLN A 516 4.94 -10.09 -25.55
CA GLN A 516 6.33 -9.60 -25.59
C GLN A 516 7.36 -10.54 -24.95
N MET A 517 6.94 -11.58 -24.21
CA MET A 517 7.88 -12.48 -23.54
C MET A 517 8.23 -13.65 -24.46
N GLN A 518 9.33 -13.50 -25.20
CA GLN A 518 9.99 -14.62 -25.88
C GLN A 518 10.15 -15.79 -24.91
N ILE A 519 9.53 -16.91 -25.26
CA ILE A 519 9.50 -18.16 -24.50
C ILE A 519 10.93 -18.70 -24.39
N VAL A 520 11.59 -18.41 -23.27
CA VAL A 520 12.85 -19.06 -22.91
C VAL A 520 12.52 -20.36 -22.20
N ASP A 521 12.88 -21.45 -22.86
CA ASP A 521 12.58 -22.80 -22.43
C ASP A 521 13.51 -23.25 -21.30
N LYS A 522 13.28 -22.77 -20.08
CA LYS A 522 13.91 -23.32 -18.87
C LYS A 522 12.93 -24.27 -18.17
N LYS A 523 13.38 -25.51 -17.94
CA LYS A 523 12.75 -26.44 -16.99
C LYS A 523 12.90 -25.86 -15.59
N SER A 524 11.82 -25.35 -15.02
CA SER A 524 11.77 -24.95 -13.61
C SER A 524 11.68 -26.16 -12.69
N SER A 525 12.35 -26.12 -11.55
CA SER A 525 12.07 -27.04 -10.45
C SER A 525 10.96 -26.44 -9.59
N GLN A 526 9.75 -26.99 -9.70
CA GLN A 526 8.51 -26.44 -9.12
C GLN A 526 8.64 -26.00 -7.65
N GLY A 527 9.33 -26.78 -6.81
CA GLY A 527 9.53 -26.46 -5.39
C GLY A 527 10.48 -25.28 -5.12
N LYS A 528 11.44 -25.01 -6.02
CA LYS A 528 12.38 -23.90 -5.89
C LYS A 528 11.67 -22.56 -6.13
N ASP A 529 10.86 -22.47 -7.17
CA ASP A 529 10.18 -21.22 -7.53
C ASP A 529 9.16 -20.79 -6.49
N PHE A 530 8.45 -21.75 -5.87
CA PHE A 530 7.58 -21.48 -4.71
C PHE A 530 8.32 -20.73 -3.59
N ILE A 531 9.49 -21.24 -3.16
CA ILE A 531 10.28 -20.64 -2.09
C ILE A 531 10.79 -19.26 -2.51
N LEU A 532 11.20 -19.10 -3.77
CA LEU A 532 11.72 -17.82 -4.25
C LEU A 532 10.63 -16.74 -4.32
N HIS A 533 9.42 -17.05 -4.75
CA HIS A 533 8.29 -16.11 -4.70
C HIS A 533 7.98 -15.68 -3.26
N PHE A 534 8.01 -16.63 -2.31
CA PHE A 534 7.81 -16.33 -0.90
C PHE A 534 8.87 -15.37 -0.37
N LEU A 535 10.16 -15.69 -0.61
CA LEU A 535 11.28 -14.85 -0.19
C LEU A 535 11.25 -13.48 -0.88
N ASN A 536 10.80 -13.41 -2.14
CA ASN A 536 10.69 -12.15 -2.86
C ASN A 536 9.66 -11.24 -2.21
N ASN A 537 8.46 -11.74 -1.88
CA ASN A 537 7.44 -10.96 -1.19
C ASN A 537 7.91 -10.48 0.19
N GLU A 538 8.58 -11.34 0.97
CA GLU A 538 9.13 -10.95 2.28
C GLU A 538 10.20 -9.85 2.14
N TYR A 539 11.13 -9.99 1.19
CA TYR A 539 12.17 -8.99 0.94
C TYR A 539 11.59 -7.66 0.46
N GLN A 540 10.66 -7.73 -0.49
CA GLN A 540 10.01 -6.59 -1.11
C GLN A 540 9.09 -5.84 -0.14
N SER A 541 8.55 -6.51 0.89
CA SER A 541 7.82 -5.82 1.96
C SER A 541 8.67 -4.77 2.70
N LEU A 542 9.99 -4.92 2.73
CA LEU A 542 10.91 -3.93 3.31
C LEU A 542 11.06 -2.70 2.41
N ALA A 543 10.79 -2.82 1.11
CA ALA A 543 10.81 -1.71 0.16
C ALA A 543 9.59 -0.78 0.34
N GLU A 544 8.52 -1.22 1.00
CA GLU A 544 7.42 -0.31 1.37
C GLU A 544 7.86 0.79 2.37
N LEU A 545 8.99 0.58 3.04
CA LEU A 545 9.63 1.51 3.97
C LEU A 545 10.68 2.35 3.23
N PRO A 546 11.12 3.50 3.79
CA PRO A 546 12.02 4.39 3.06
C PRO A 546 13.35 3.69 2.70
N VAL A 547 13.67 3.67 1.40
CA VAL A 547 14.89 3.07 0.84
C VAL A 547 16.03 4.08 0.64
N ASN A 548 15.86 5.33 1.10
CA ASN A 548 16.88 6.37 1.09
C ASN A 548 16.97 7.02 2.47
N LEU A 549 18.09 7.68 2.75
CA LEU A 549 18.25 8.51 3.95
C LEU A 549 17.93 9.98 3.67
N GLN A 550 18.25 10.45 2.46
CA GLN A 550 17.98 11.82 2.05
C GLN A 550 16.47 12.09 1.95
N PHE A 551 16.05 13.30 2.33
CA PHE A 551 14.67 13.77 2.23
C PHE A 551 14.25 14.13 0.80
N GLN A 552 14.45 13.20 -0.13
CA GLN A 552 14.01 13.28 -1.51
C GLN A 552 12.47 13.25 -1.59
N THR A 553 11.93 13.74 -2.70
CA THR A 553 10.49 13.65 -2.97
C THR A 553 10.14 12.26 -3.49
N GLY A 554 8.86 11.87 -3.40
CA GLY A 554 8.42 10.56 -3.88
C GLY A 554 8.71 10.34 -5.36
N GLU A 555 8.63 11.38 -6.18
CA GLU A 555 8.90 11.32 -7.63
C GLU A 555 10.38 11.02 -7.91
N VAL A 556 11.29 11.66 -7.16
CA VAL A 556 12.74 11.39 -7.29
C VAL A 556 13.08 9.99 -6.82
N ILE A 557 12.42 9.53 -5.74
CA ILE A 557 12.63 8.15 -5.25
C ILE A 557 12.09 7.16 -6.29
N GLY A 558 10.87 7.33 -6.78
CA GLY A 558 10.23 6.44 -7.77
C GLY A 558 10.93 6.40 -9.13
N ALA A 559 11.76 7.40 -9.47
CA ALA A 559 12.59 7.40 -10.68
C ALA A 559 13.94 6.67 -10.52
N GLN A 560 14.24 6.12 -9.34
CA GLN A 560 15.47 5.33 -9.12
C GLN A 560 15.32 3.94 -9.73
N LYS A 561 16.43 3.39 -10.26
CA LYS A 561 16.49 2.07 -10.90
C LYS A 561 15.95 0.90 -10.07
N ILE A 562 15.96 1.01 -8.75
CA ILE A 562 15.38 0.02 -7.83
C ILE A 562 13.87 -0.20 -8.07
N TRP A 563 13.19 0.78 -8.69
CA TRP A 563 11.76 0.75 -9.00
C TRP A 563 11.46 0.47 -10.47
N ASP A 564 12.48 0.27 -11.31
CA ASP A 564 12.27 -0.09 -12.71
C ASP A 564 11.50 -1.41 -12.78
N ILE A 565 10.49 -1.48 -13.66
CA ILE A 565 9.65 -2.67 -13.83
C ILE A 565 10.44 -3.69 -14.67
N ASP A 566 11.01 -4.70 -14.01
CA ASP A 566 11.52 -5.89 -14.68
C ASP A 566 10.68 -7.11 -14.25
N PRO A 567 9.76 -7.59 -15.12
CA PRO A 567 8.90 -8.73 -14.84
C PRO A 567 9.64 -10.08 -14.93
N LEU A 568 10.97 -10.10 -14.94
CA LEU A 568 11.77 -11.33 -14.86
C LEU A 568 12.82 -11.28 -13.74
N ALA A 569 12.98 -10.14 -13.06
CA ALA A 569 13.97 -9.96 -12.01
C ALA A 569 13.33 -9.90 -10.60
N PRO A 570 13.63 -10.84 -9.69
CA PRO A 570 13.31 -10.66 -8.28
C PRO A 570 14.03 -9.45 -7.68
N PHE A 571 13.48 -8.93 -6.58
CA PHE A 571 13.92 -7.66 -5.98
C PHE A 571 15.39 -7.68 -5.53
N TRP A 572 15.94 -8.83 -5.16
CA TRP A 572 17.37 -8.96 -4.80
C TRP A 572 18.32 -8.86 -6.01
N LEU A 573 17.84 -8.87 -7.25
CA LEU A 573 18.66 -8.64 -8.44
C LEU A 573 18.63 -7.19 -8.93
N MET A 574 17.79 -6.33 -8.32
CA MET A 574 17.72 -4.92 -8.66
C MET A 574 19.03 -4.19 -8.31
N ASP A 575 19.35 -3.16 -9.09
CA ASP A 575 20.54 -2.32 -8.87
C ASP A 575 20.38 -1.45 -7.61
N LEU A 576 20.85 -1.97 -6.46
CA LEU A 576 20.83 -1.26 -5.18
C LEU A 576 22.09 -0.40 -5.00
N THR A 577 21.90 0.89 -4.70
CA THR A 577 22.99 1.75 -4.24
C THR A 577 23.40 1.38 -2.80
N LEU A 578 24.61 1.78 -2.38
CA LEU A 578 25.06 1.61 -0.98
C LEU A 578 24.09 2.27 0.03
N GLU A 579 23.47 3.40 -0.36
CA GLU A 579 22.45 4.05 0.47
C GLU A 579 21.21 3.16 0.61
N ASN A 580 20.74 2.53 -0.48
CA ASN A 580 19.59 1.62 -0.44
C ASN A 580 19.85 0.43 0.47
N VAL A 581 21.01 -0.22 0.32
CA VAL A 581 21.40 -1.38 1.16
C VAL A 581 21.41 -0.98 2.64
N PHE A 582 21.97 0.19 2.96
CA PHE A 582 22.02 0.68 4.33
C PHE A 582 20.63 1.02 4.90
N ALA A 583 19.78 1.70 4.12
CA ALA A 583 18.42 2.05 4.53
C ALA A 583 17.55 0.80 4.75
N ILE A 584 17.56 -0.15 3.82
CA ILE A 584 16.84 -1.43 3.94
C ILE A 584 17.34 -2.23 5.15
N SER A 585 18.66 -2.21 5.42
CA SER A 585 19.23 -2.89 6.59
C SER A 585 18.73 -2.29 7.91
N ILE A 586 18.65 -0.96 8.02
CA ILE A 586 18.09 -0.27 9.19
C ILE A 586 16.60 -0.63 9.35
N ASN A 587 15.85 -0.63 8.24
CA ASN A 587 14.44 -0.98 8.26
C ASN A 587 14.22 -2.41 8.76
N LEU A 588 15.02 -3.37 8.29
CA LEU A 588 14.98 -4.75 8.76
C LEU A 588 15.27 -4.86 10.26
N ILE A 589 16.27 -4.12 10.78
CA ILE A 589 16.58 -4.10 12.22
C ILE A 589 15.36 -3.61 13.02
N PHE A 590 14.69 -2.54 12.58
CA PHE A 590 13.50 -2.05 13.28
C PHE A 590 12.31 -3.02 13.20
N VAL A 591 12.09 -3.68 12.06
CA VAL A 591 11.07 -4.72 11.93
C VAL A 591 11.34 -5.88 12.90
N LEU A 592 12.57 -6.43 12.89
CA LEU A 592 12.96 -7.53 13.78
C LEU A 592 12.82 -7.17 15.26
N LEU A 593 13.27 -5.95 15.62
CA LEU A 593 13.12 -5.43 16.96
C LEU A 593 11.64 -5.31 17.36
N GLY A 594 10.79 -4.81 16.47
CA GLY A 594 9.35 -4.72 16.69
C GLY A 594 8.69 -6.08 16.93
N ILE A 595 9.07 -7.09 16.13
CA ILE A 595 8.59 -8.47 16.28
C ILE A 595 8.96 -9.01 17.67
N ILE A 596 10.23 -8.88 18.07
CA ILE A 596 10.72 -9.35 19.37
C ILE A 596 10.01 -8.65 20.52
N LEU A 597 9.86 -7.32 20.46
CA LEU A 597 9.22 -6.55 21.52
C LEU A 597 7.74 -6.93 21.70
N LEU A 598 7.00 -7.10 20.61
CA LEU A 598 5.61 -7.56 20.69
C LEU A 598 5.51 -9.01 21.18
N PHE A 599 6.42 -9.88 20.77
CA PHE A 599 6.50 -11.25 21.27
C PHE A 599 6.79 -11.29 22.77
N GLN A 600 7.72 -10.49 23.26
CA GLN A 600 8.03 -10.40 24.69
C GLN A 600 6.83 -9.91 25.51
N LYS A 601 6.10 -8.91 24.99
CA LYS A 601 4.96 -8.32 25.69
C LYS A 601 3.71 -9.22 25.66
N HIS A 602 3.42 -9.86 24.54
CA HIS A 602 2.15 -10.57 24.30
C HIS A 602 2.28 -12.08 24.07
N GLY A 603 3.51 -12.63 24.11
CA GLY A 603 3.80 -14.03 23.79
C GLY A 603 3.60 -14.32 22.30
N LEU A 604 3.26 -15.57 21.97
CA LEU A 604 2.95 -15.98 20.59
C LEU A 604 1.87 -15.09 19.95
N VAL A 605 0.88 -14.61 20.71
CA VAL A 605 -0.18 -13.72 20.19
C VAL A 605 0.40 -12.43 19.57
N GLY A 606 1.57 -11.96 20.03
CA GLY A 606 2.27 -10.82 19.43
C GLY A 606 2.82 -11.06 18.02
N LEU A 607 2.95 -12.33 17.61
CA LEU A 607 3.36 -12.76 16.26
C LEU A 607 2.17 -12.92 15.31
N LEU A 608 0.93 -12.69 15.77
CA LEU A 608 -0.26 -12.91 14.95
C LEU A 608 -0.25 -12.13 13.62
N PRO A 609 0.06 -10.81 13.57
CA PRO A 609 0.22 -10.09 12.31
C PRO A 609 1.26 -10.74 11.37
N PHE A 610 2.42 -11.13 11.89
CA PHE A 610 3.46 -11.79 11.12
C PHE A 610 2.97 -13.13 10.53
N MET A 611 2.26 -13.94 11.30
CA MET A 611 1.69 -15.21 10.81
C MET A 611 0.63 -15.02 9.73
N ILE A 612 -0.12 -13.91 9.76
CA ILE A 612 -1.07 -13.54 8.71
C ILE A 612 -0.32 -13.18 7.43
N GLN A 613 0.72 -12.35 7.51
CA GLN A 613 1.58 -12.01 6.37
C GLN A 613 2.19 -13.26 5.74
N THR A 614 2.83 -14.10 6.56
CA THR A 614 3.43 -15.36 6.10
C THR A 614 2.40 -16.27 5.42
N GLY A 615 1.21 -16.45 6.01
CA GLY A 615 0.15 -17.25 5.41
C GLY A 615 -0.34 -16.70 4.08
N TYR A 616 -0.50 -15.38 3.97
CA TYR A 616 -0.92 -14.73 2.73
C TYR A 616 0.14 -14.84 1.63
N PHE A 617 1.42 -14.67 1.97
CA PHE A 617 2.53 -14.84 1.02
C PHE A 617 2.72 -16.29 0.60
N LEU A 618 2.50 -17.28 1.48
CA LEU A 618 2.48 -18.69 1.08
C LEU A 618 1.36 -18.98 0.09
N GLY A 619 0.17 -18.40 0.28
CA GLY A 619 -0.94 -18.52 -0.67
C GLY A 619 -0.61 -17.90 -2.04
N SER A 620 0.08 -16.76 -2.05
CA SER A 620 0.52 -16.09 -3.29
C SER A 620 1.64 -16.85 -4.00
N SER A 621 2.55 -17.45 -3.22
CA SER A 621 3.65 -18.29 -3.73
C SER A 621 3.15 -19.62 -4.28
N ALA A 622 2.08 -20.18 -3.72
CA ALA A 622 1.41 -21.36 -4.25
C ALA A 622 0.82 -21.11 -5.66
N ALA A 623 0.48 -19.86 -5.97
CA ALA A 623 0.05 -19.44 -7.30
C ALA A 623 1.21 -18.96 -8.19
N MET A 624 2.47 -19.06 -7.74
CA MET A 624 3.67 -18.53 -8.43
C MET A 624 3.54 -17.04 -8.78
N THR A 625 3.08 -16.25 -7.80
CA THR A 625 2.86 -14.81 -7.96
C THR A 625 3.52 -14.03 -6.83
N SER A 626 4.16 -12.92 -7.19
CA SER A 626 4.80 -12.01 -6.25
C SER A 626 4.74 -10.57 -6.75
N GLY A 627 4.92 -9.61 -5.84
CA GLY A 627 4.91 -8.19 -6.17
C GLY A 627 3.85 -7.39 -5.43
N GLU A 628 3.78 -6.08 -5.70
CA GLU A 628 2.96 -5.13 -4.93
C GLU A 628 1.51 -5.56 -4.74
N ARG A 629 0.89 -6.11 -5.79
CA ARG A 629 -0.48 -6.62 -5.76
C ARG A 629 -0.72 -7.60 -4.60
N TYR A 630 0.33 -8.30 -4.17
CA TYR A 630 0.30 -9.25 -3.08
C TYR A 630 0.87 -8.66 -1.77
N LEU A 631 1.53 -7.51 -1.80
CA LEU A 631 2.00 -6.78 -0.61
C LEU A 631 0.87 -5.96 0.03
N MET A 632 0.08 -5.21 -0.75
CA MET A 632 -0.95 -4.29 -0.24
C MET A 632 -1.91 -4.91 0.81
N PRO A 633 -2.41 -6.16 0.66
CA PRO A 633 -3.28 -6.80 1.66
C PRO A 633 -2.66 -6.94 3.05
N VAL A 634 -1.33 -7.03 3.14
CA VAL A 634 -0.59 -7.29 4.38
C VAL A 634 0.49 -6.24 4.68
N GLY A 635 0.66 -5.20 3.86
CA GLY A 635 1.70 -4.16 4.06
C GLY A 635 1.61 -3.41 5.38
N TRP A 636 0.41 -3.38 6.00
CA TRP A 636 0.22 -2.84 7.35
C TRP A 636 1.01 -3.62 8.43
N VAL A 637 1.34 -4.89 8.20
CA VAL A 637 2.07 -5.76 9.14
C VAL A 637 3.52 -5.30 9.27
N THR A 638 4.27 -5.22 8.16
CA THR A 638 5.65 -4.74 8.15
C THR A 638 5.75 -3.33 8.71
N LEU A 639 4.83 -2.43 8.31
CA LEU A 639 4.76 -1.06 8.86
C LEU A 639 4.53 -1.05 10.37
N THR A 640 3.66 -1.91 10.89
CA THR A 640 3.37 -1.98 12.33
C THR A 640 4.60 -2.41 13.12
N TYR A 641 5.28 -3.49 12.72
CA TYR A 641 6.48 -3.95 13.41
C TYR A 641 7.62 -2.93 13.30
N TYR A 642 7.83 -2.35 12.11
CA TYR A 642 8.78 -1.26 11.91
C TYR A 642 8.52 -0.11 12.90
N CYS A 643 7.28 0.36 12.99
CA CYS A 643 6.92 1.45 13.90
C CYS A 643 7.18 1.10 15.36
N VAL A 644 6.88 -0.13 15.80
CA VAL A 644 7.17 -0.57 17.18
C VAL A 644 8.67 -0.53 17.48
N GLY A 645 9.51 -1.06 16.59
CA GLY A 645 10.97 -1.02 16.75
C GLY A 645 11.52 0.40 16.72
N LEU A 646 11.01 1.24 15.82
CA LEU A 646 11.35 2.66 15.73
C LEU A 646 10.99 3.39 17.03
N MET A 647 9.74 3.30 17.50
CA MET A 647 9.26 3.95 18.72
C MET A 647 10.03 3.51 19.98
N TRP A 648 10.35 2.22 20.08
CA TRP A 648 11.19 1.73 21.18
C TRP A 648 12.58 2.33 21.10
N SER A 649 13.20 2.35 19.92
CA SER A 649 14.53 2.92 19.72
C SER A 649 14.57 4.39 20.09
N ILE A 650 13.54 5.14 19.70
CA ILE A 650 13.34 6.55 20.09
C ILE A 650 13.23 6.68 21.61
N SER A 651 12.40 5.85 22.24
CA SER A 651 12.17 5.89 23.69
C SER A 651 13.40 5.50 24.51
N THR A 652 14.26 4.64 23.97
CA THR A 652 15.53 4.25 24.59
C THR A 652 16.58 5.33 24.35
N LEU A 653 16.69 5.84 23.12
CA LEU A 653 17.61 6.91 22.75
C LEU A 653 17.32 8.18 23.56
N SER A 654 16.04 8.51 23.77
CA SER A 654 15.61 9.66 24.56
C SER A 654 16.12 9.60 26.00
N ARG A 655 16.31 8.42 26.61
CA ARG A 655 16.87 8.31 27.97
C ARG A 655 18.33 8.80 28.03
N LEU A 656 19.07 8.67 26.94
CA LEU A 656 20.43 9.18 26.83
C LEU A 656 20.44 10.71 26.76
N PHE A 657 19.39 11.32 26.21
CA PHE A 657 19.30 12.77 25.96
C PHE A 657 18.40 13.57 26.92
N PHE A 658 17.48 12.93 27.65
CA PHE A 658 16.52 13.59 28.54
C PHE A 658 16.48 12.96 29.93
N SER A 659 16.22 13.76 30.96
CA SER A 659 16.07 13.29 32.35
C SER A 659 14.66 12.76 32.64
N LYS A 660 13.65 13.32 31.97
CA LYS A 660 12.27 12.86 32.05
C LYS A 660 12.06 11.59 31.22
N GLN A 661 11.61 10.53 31.87
CA GLN A 661 11.23 9.31 31.17
C GLN A 661 9.96 9.54 30.34
N LEU A 662 10.01 9.13 29.08
CA LEU A 662 8.82 9.08 28.23
C LEU A 662 7.83 8.04 28.77
N ALA A 663 6.55 8.22 28.45
CA ALA A 663 5.51 7.25 28.80
C ALA A 663 5.88 5.85 28.26
N PRO A 664 5.55 4.76 28.97
CA PRO A 664 5.88 3.42 28.49
C PRO A 664 5.23 3.18 27.11
N LEU A 665 5.99 2.58 26.20
CA LEU A 665 5.54 2.28 24.84
C LEU A 665 4.31 1.38 24.83
N PHE A 666 4.30 0.39 25.72
CA PHE A 666 3.21 -0.56 25.88
C PHE A 666 2.23 -0.07 26.94
N PHE A 667 0.94 -0.31 26.69
CA PHE A 667 -0.08 -0.06 27.69
C PHE A 667 0.09 -1.00 28.89
N THR A 668 -0.09 -0.47 30.10
CA THR A 668 -0.11 -1.23 31.36
C THR A 668 -1.57 -1.33 31.80
N ASN A 669 -2.20 -2.49 31.58
CA ASN A 669 -3.58 -2.73 32.02
C ASN A 669 -3.66 -2.70 33.55
N SER A 670 -4.25 -1.66 34.13
CA SER A 670 -4.80 -1.70 35.50
C SER A 670 -6.28 -1.33 35.58
N GLN A 671 -6.92 -0.95 34.46
CA GLN A 671 -8.33 -0.49 34.46
C GLN A 671 -9.26 -1.15 33.43
N MET A 672 -8.76 -2.01 32.54
CA MET A 672 -9.62 -2.74 31.57
C MET A 672 -9.88 -4.21 31.94
N GLU A 673 -9.23 -4.71 32.99
CA GLU A 673 -9.66 -5.92 33.69
C GLU A 673 -10.45 -5.45 34.92
N THR A 674 -11.59 -6.08 35.21
CA THR A 674 -12.56 -5.75 36.28
C THR A 674 -13.68 -4.75 35.92
N LYS A 675 -14.47 -5.09 34.91
CA LYS A 675 -15.92 -5.13 35.14
C LYS A 675 -16.38 -6.52 34.76
N ASP A 676 -16.73 -7.31 35.79
CA ASP A 676 -17.47 -8.55 35.60
C ASP A 676 -18.75 -8.19 34.84
N GLU A 677 -18.79 -8.56 33.56
CA GLU A 677 -20.00 -8.47 32.76
C GLU A 677 -21.01 -9.50 33.32
N PRO A 678 -22.25 -9.10 33.63
CA PRO A 678 -23.23 -10.00 34.21
C PRO A 678 -23.59 -11.12 33.23
N ASP A 679 -23.62 -12.35 33.76
CA ASP A 679 -24.22 -13.59 33.24
C ASP A 679 -24.36 -13.72 31.71
N ILE A 680 -23.23 -13.65 30.98
CA ILE A 680 -23.15 -13.78 29.51
C ILE A 680 -23.54 -15.19 29.03
N HIS A 681 -23.46 -16.21 29.89
CA HIS A 681 -23.59 -17.61 29.48
C HIS A 681 -24.97 -17.94 28.86
N LYS A 682 -26.05 -17.27 29.25
CA LYS A 682 -27.38 -17.48 28.64
C LYS A 682 -27.58 -16.77 27.28
N ARG A 683 -26.82 -15.71 26.99
CA ARG A 683 -26.91 -14.96 25.72
C ARG A 683 -25.90 -15.43 24.67
N LEU A 684 -24.89 -16.21 25.06
CA LEU A 684 -23.80 -16.64 24.20
C LEU A 684 -24.27 -17.46 22.98
N GLY A 685 -25.21 -18.38 23.16
CA GLY A 685 -25.77 -19.20 22.06
C GLY A 685 -26.46 -18.34 20.99
N TYR A 686 -27.32 -17.40 21.40
CA TYR A 686 -27.96 -16.46 20.49
C TYR A 686 -26.96 -15.56 19.76
N THR A 687 -25.92 -15.06 20.43
CA THR A 687 -24.89 -14.25 19.77
C THR A 687 -24.10 -15.05 18.72
N VAL A 688 -23.78 -16.31 19.00
CA VAL A 688 -23.11 -17.21 18.05
C VAL A 688 -24.02 -17.44 16.83
N ALA A 689 -25.28 -17.81 17.05
CA ALA A 689 -26.24 -18.04 15.97
C ALA A 689 -26.48 -16.79 15.12
N LEU A 690 -26.57 -15.62 15.74
CA LEU A 690 -26.73 -14.34 15.06
C LEU A 690 -25.53 -14.02 14.16
N TRP A 691 -24.30 -14.18 14.66
CA TRP A 691 -23.10 -13.95 13.84
C TRP A 691 -22.97 -14.97 12.71
N MET A 692 -23.22 -16.25 12.97
CA MET A 692 -23.24 -17.27 11.92
C MET A 692 -24.30 -16.93 10.86
N SER A 693 -25.51 -16.54 11.26
CA SER A 693 -26.57 -16.14 10.33
C SER A 693 -26.17 -14.93 9.50
N LEU A 694 -25.53 -13.92 10.11
CA LEU A 694 -25.02 -12.76 9.40
C LEU A 694 -23.99 -13.15 8.34
N PHE A 695 -23.01 -14.00 8.67
CA PHE A 695 -22.02 -14.46 7.70
C PHE A 695 -22.61 -15.36 6.61
N LEU A 696 -23.66 -16.15 6.91
CA LEU A 696 -24.41 -16.87 5.89
C LEU A 696 -25.08 -15.90 4.92
N ILE A 697 -25.76 -14.88 5.43
CA ILE A 697 -26.46 -13.89 4.61
C ILE A 697 -25.46 -13.14 3.73
N VAL A 698 -24.36 -12.63 4.31
CA VAL A 698 -23.33 -11.91 3.55
C VAL A 698 -22.63 -12.83 2.55
N GLY A 699 -22.29 -14.06 2.94
CA GLY A 699 -21.70 -15.06 2.04
C GLY A 699 -22.63 -15.54 0.93
N ALA A 700 -23.95 -15.49 1.15
CA ALA A 700 -24.97 -15.76 0.15
C ALA A 700 -25.24 -14.58 -0.79
N THR A 701 -24.77 -13.35 -0.47
CA THR A 701 -25.03 -12.18 -1.32
C THR A 701 -24.67 -12.38 -2.79
N PRO A 702 -23.54 -13.01 -3.18
CA PRO A 702 -23.26 -13.22 -4.59
C PRO A 702 -24.30 -14.08 -5.31
N TYR A 703 -24.84 -15.09 -4.64
CA TYR A 703 -25.92 -15.91 -5.18
C TYR A 703 -27.25 -15.14 -5.21
N LEU A 704 -27.53 -14.34 -4.17
CA LEU A 704 -28.76 -13.55 -4.09
C LEU A 704 -28.86 -12.50 -5.20
N MET A 705 -27.73 -12.07 -5.79
CA MET A 705 -27.74 -11.13 -6.92
C MET A 705 -28.43 -11.68 -8.17
N ASN A 706 -28.55 -13.02 -8.29
CA ASN A 706 -29.25 -13.66 -9.42
C ASN A 706 -30.77 -13.40 -9.43
N PHE A 707 -31.32 -12.85 -8.35
CA PHE A 707 -32.74 -12.53 -8.24
C PHE A 707 -33.05 -11.04 -8.47
N LEU A 708 -32.04 -10.24 -8.85
CA LEU A 708 -32.28 -8.86 -9.28
C LEU A 708 -33.05 -8.84 -10.61
N PRO A 709 -33.92 -7.84 -10.83
CA PRO A 709 -34.70 -7.75 -12.05
C PRO A 709 -33.79 -7.46 -13.25
N ASP A 710 -34.10 -8.11 -14.37
CA ASP A 710 -33.41 -7.88 -15.64
C ASP A 710 -33.67 -6.45 -16.14
N ASN A 711 -32.60 -5.68 -16.27
CA ASN A 711 -32.62 -4.31 -16.80
C ASN A 711 -31.92 -4.18 -18.16
N LEU A 712 -31.57 -5.29 -18.82
CA LEU A 712 -31.03 -5.28 -20.17
C LEU A 712 -32.15 -5.21 -21.22
N PRO A 713 -31.96 -4.44 -22.30
CA PRO A 713 -32.86 -4.51 -23.44
C PRO A 713 -32.74 -5.87 -24.15
N ALA A 714 -33.76 -6.23 -24.95
CA ALA A 714 -33.69 -7.42 -25.79
C ALA A 714 -32.54 -7.25 -26.81
N GLU A 715 -31.50 -8.07 -26.69
CA GLU A 715 -30.24 -7.89 -27.42
C GLU A 715 -30.44 -7.95 -28.94
N ARG A 716 -31.31 -8.84 -29.42
CA ARG A 716 -31.70 -8.98 -30.83
C ARG A 716 -33.18 -9.27 -30.94
N SER A 717 -33.85 -8.58 -31.86
CA SER A 717 -35.23 -8.87 -32.25
C SER A 717 -35.54 -8.31 -33.63
N GLU A 718 -36.57 -8.86 -34.27
CA GLU A 718 -37.06 -8.29 -35.54
C GLU A 718 -37.59 -6.86 -35.35
N SER A 719 -38.20 -6.57 -34.20
CA SER A 719 -38.63 -5.20 -33.84
C SER A 719 -37.46 -4.22 -33.71
N LEU A 720 -36.30 -4.67 -33.20
CA LEU A 720 -35.09 -3.85 -33.11
C LEU A 720 -34.55 -3.52 -34.50
N ASN A 721 -34.54 -4.49 -35.41
CA ASN A 721 -34.14 -4.26 -36.80
C ASN A 721 -35.05 -3.24 -37.50
N GLN A 722 -36.36 -3.34 -37.28
CA GLN A 722 -37.33 -2.37 -37.81
C GLN A 722 -37.13 -0.99 -37.20
N GLN A 723 -36.90 -0.89 -35.89
CA GLN A 723 -36.65 0.37 -35.20
C GLN A 723 -35.36 1.05 -35.68
N ALA A 724 -34.27 0.28 -35.81
CA ALA A 724 -33.00 0.78 -36.32
C ALA A 724 -33.14 1.26 -37.77
N PHE A 725 -33.82 0.49 -38.61
CA PHE A 725 -34.11 0.88 -39.99
C PHE A 725 -34.90 2.18 -40.06
N GLN A 726 -35.95 2.32 -39.25
CA GLN A 726 -36.79 3.52 -39.25
C GLN A 726 -35.97 4.77 -38.94
N TRP A 727 -35.14 4.74 -37.89
CA TRP A 727 -34.25 5.85 -37.55
C TRP A 727 -33.26 6.20 -38.68
N LEU A 728 -32.68 5.18 -39.32
CA LEU A 728 -31.70 5.37 -40.38
C LEU A 728 -32.33 5.83 -41.70
N SER A 729 -33.54 5.38 -42.00
CA SER A 729 -34.32 5.78 -43.17
C SER A 729 -34.84 7.22 -43.01
N ASP A 730 -35.37 7.57 -41.83
CA ASP A 730 -35.87 8.91 -41.53
C ASP A 730 -34.75 9.97 -41.58
N SER A 731 -33.51 9.57 -41.27
CA SER A 731 -32.32 10.42 -41.39
C SER A 731 -31.68 10.41 -42.79
N GLY A 732 -32.21 9.63 -43.74
CA GLY A 732 -31.72 9.54 -45.11
C GLY A 732 -30.41 8.76 -45.28
N ASN A 733 -29.99 8.00 -44.26
CA ASN A 733 -28.70 7.29 -44.23
C ASN A 733 -28.76 5.88 -44.86
N VAL A 734 -29.95 5.30 -45.04
CA VAL A 734 -30.12 3.97 -45.65
C VAL A 734 -31.42 3.88 -46.46
N THR A 735 -31.36 3.17 -47.59
CA THR A 735 -32.56 2.80 -48.36
C THR A 735 -33.03 1.39 -47.98
N GLN A 736 -34.30 1.07 -48.25
CA GLN A 736 -34.86 -0.26 -47.94
C GLN A 736 -34.04 -1.40 -48.57
N THR A 737 -33.65 -1.27 -49.85
CA THR A 737 -32.86 -2.29 -50.54
C THR A 737 -31.50 -2.50 -49.90
N GLN A 738 -30.79 -1.42 -49.56
CA GLN A 738 -29.49 -1.50 -48.89
C GLN A 738 -29.59 -2.15 -47.50
N TRP A 739 -30.67 -1.88 -46.76
CA TRP A 739 -30.89 -2.46 -45.45
C TRP A 739 -31.19 -3.96 -45.52
N GLU A 740 -32.04 -4.37 -46.45
CA GLU A 740 -32.38 -5.78 -46.68
C GLU A 740 -31.16 -6.59 -47.13
N ASP A 741 -30.28 -6.01 -47.94
CA ASP A 741 -29.03 -6.65 -48.36
C ASP A 741 -28.02 -6.72 -47.20
N PHE A 742 -27.94 -5.66 -46.38
CA PHE A 742 -27.07 -5.63 -45.21
C PHE A 742 -27.46 -6.68 -44.16
N ILE A 743 -28.74 -6.78 -43.77
CA ILE A 743 -29.19 -7.75 -42.75
C ILE A 743 -29.01 -9.21 -43.20
N LYS A 744 -29.00 -9.48 -44.50
CA LYS A 744 -28.75 -10.84 -45.03
C LYS A 744 -27.28 -11.28 -44.87
N ASP A 745 -26.37 -10.35 -44.66
CA ASP A 745 -24.96 -10.65 -44.45
C ASP A 745 -24.77 -11.35 -43.08
N PRO A 746 -24.11 -12.53 -43.03
CA PRO A 746 -23.89 -13.24 -41.77
C PRO A 746 -23.04 -12.47 -40.75
N ASN A 747 -22.24 -11.50 -41.19
CA ASN A 747 -21.43 -10.64 -40.34
C ASN A 747 -22.17 -9.36 -39.91
N ALA A 748 -23.36 -9.07 -40.44
CA ALA A 748 -24.15 -7.92 -40.02
C ALA A 748 -24.72 -8.13 -38.61
N LEU A 749 -24.56 -7.12 -37.78
CA LEU A 749 -25.04 -7.09 -36.40
C LEU A 749 -25.87 -5.82 -36.17
N VAL A 750 -27.07 -6.04 -35.66
CA VAL A 750 -27.94 -5.01 -35.07
C VAL A 750 -28.20 -5.45 -33.63
N ILE A 751 -27.66 -4.71 -32.66
CA ILE A 751 -27.64 -5.12 -31.26
C ILE A 751 -28.15 -3.98 -30.38
N SER A 752 -29.06 -4.30 -29.46
CA SER A 752 -29.43 -3.40 -28.36
C SER A 752 -28.62 -3.76 -27.11
N ALA A 753 -28.00 -2.78 -26.48
CA ALA A 753 -27.16 -2.99 -25.31
C ALA A 753 -27.09 -1.74 -24.43
N LYS A 754 -26.45 -1.85 -23.27
CA LYS A 754 -26.11 -0.68 -22.44
C LYS A 754 -24.65 -0.29 -22.59
N ALA A 755 -24.39 0.95 -22.99
CA ALA A 755 -23.05 1.45 -23.29
C ALA A 755 -22.37 2.07 -22.07
N TYR A 756 -21.08 1.79 -21.92
CA TYR A 756 -20.19 2.24 -20.86
C TYR A 756 -18.81 2.58 -21.43
N HIS A 757 -18.03 3.34 -20.66
CA HIS A 757 -16.65 3.73 -20.98
C HIS A 757 -16.50 4.37 -22.37
N PRO A 758 -17.33 5.37 -22.72
CA PRO A 758 -17.21 6.05 -24.01
C PRO A 758 -15.90 6.82 -24.09
N LYS A 759 -15.12 6.56 -25.14
CA LYS A 759 -13.85 7.25 -25.36
C LYS A 759 -13.53 7.44 -26.84
N ASN A 760 -13.01 8.62 -27.17
CA ASN A 760 -12.41 8.94 -28.45
C ASN A 760 -10.89 8.83 -28.34
N TYR A 761 -10.27 8.00 -29.16
CA TYR A 761 -8.82 7.87 -29.16
C TYR A 761 -8.29 7.32 -30.48
N ARG A 762 -6.99 7.49 -30.71
CA ARG A 762 -6.28 6.86 -31.83
C ARG A 762 -5.65 5.56 -31.36
N ASN A 763 -6.31 4.45 -31.66
CA ASN A 763 -5.83 3.14 -31.26
C ASN A 763 -4.63 2.70 -32.12
N ARG A 764 -3.71 1.95 -31.51
CA ARG A 764 -2.57 1.31 -32.19
C ARG A 764 -2.81 -0.15 -32.54
N ASN A 765 -3.79 -0.79 -31.88
CA ASN A 765 -4.08 -2.22 -31.99
C ASN A 765 -5.28 -2.47 -32.91
N TYR A 766 -6.42 -1.83 -32.65
CA TYR A 766 -7.61 -1.91 -33.50
C TYR A 766 -7.59 -0.74 -34.50
N PHE A 767 -7.71 -1.02 -35.80
CA PHE A 767 -7.73 -0.01 -36.89
C PHE A 767 -6.62 1.07 -36.77
N PRO A 768 -5.33 0.69 -36.85
CA PRO A 768 -4.23 1.59 -36.57
C PRO A 768 -4.21 2.81 -37.48
N GLY A 769 -4.01 3.99 -36.89
CA GLY A 769 -3.92 5.27 -37.60
C GLY A 769 -5.25 6.03 -37.73
N HIS A 770 -6.37 5.34 -37.55
CA HIS A 770 -7.70 5.93 -37.56
C HIS A 770 -8.07 6.50 -36.20
N VAL A 771 -8.97 7.48 -36.21
CA VAL A 771 -9.62 7.97 -34.99
C VAL A 771 -10.79 7.04 -34.69
N LEU A 772 -10.94 6.59 -33.45
CA LEU A 772 -12.01 5.69 -33.03
C LEU A 772 -12.83 6.31 -31.91
N PHE A 773 -14.15 6.22 -32.04
CA PHE A 773 -15.05 6.25 -30.90
C PHE A 773 -15.32 4.82 -30.44
N GLU A 774 -14.88 4.48 -29.24
CA GLU A 774 -15.05 3.16 -28.62
C GLU A 774 -16.06 3.23 -27.48
N ILE A 775 -16.98 2.27 -27.46
CA ILE A 775 -17.88 2.01 -26.32
C ILE A 775 -17.84 0.53 -25.96
N MET A 776 -17.86 0.27 -24.65
CA MET A 776 -18.08 -1.05 -24.08
C MET A 776 -19.59 -1.22 -23.88
N ALA A 777 -20.24 -2.02 -24.74
CA ALA A 777 -21.68 -2.24 -24.70
C ALA A 777 -22.00 -3.63 -24.12
N LEU A 778 -22.73 -3.65 -23.00
CA LEU A 778 -23.12 -4.89 -22.33
C LEU A 778 -24.46 -5.40 -22.88
N GLY A 779 -24.41 -6.49 -23.63
CA GLY A 779 -25.56 -7.31 -24.04
C GLY A 779 -25.76 -8.49 -23.08
N ARG A 780 -26.78 -9.31 -23.34
CA ARG A 780 -27.12 -10.48 -22.53
C ARG A 780 -26.11 -11.61 -22.74
N ASP A 781 -25.75 -11.87 -23.99
CA ASP A 781 -24.89 -12.99 -24.37
C ASP A 781 -23.42 -12.58 -24.53
N TYR A 782 -23.18 -11.30 -24.89
CA TYR A 782 -21.85 -10.80 -25.22
C TYR A 782 -21.58 -9.40 -24.65
N VAL A 783 -20.31 -9.16 -24.32
CA VAL A 783 -19.76 -7.80 -24.27
C VAL A 783 -19.40 -7.38 -25.70
N VAL A 784 -20.07 -6.37 -26.22
CA VAL A 784 -19.80 -5.84 -27.56
C VAL A 784 -18.84 -4.66 -27.43
N VAL A 785 -17.66 -4.80 -28.05
CA VAL A 785 -16.72 -3.69 -28.22
C VAL A 785 -16.99 -3.04 -29.56
N SER A 786 -17.66 -1.90 -29.50
CA SER A 786 -18.03 -1.11 -30.66
C SER A 786 -16.94 -0.11 -30.98
N HIS A 787 -16.45 -0.15 -32.23
CA HIS A 787 -15.53 0.85 -32.77
C HIS A 787 -16.20 1.57 -33.93
N VAL A 788 -16.50 2.86 -33.77
CA VAL A 788 -16.88 3.73 -34.90
C VAL A 788 -15.60 4.33 -35.47
N VAL A 789 -15.26 3.93 -36.69
CA VAL A 789 -14.01 4.33 -37.35
C VAL A 789 -14.18 5.70 -38.01
N ASP A 790 -13.17 6.54 -37.84
CA ASP A 790 -13.07 7.93 -38.33
C ASP A 790 -14.19 8.86 -37.86
N SER A 791 -14.76 8.57 -36.69
CA SER A 791 -15.76 9.41 -36.03
C SER A 791 -15.44 9.58 -34.55
N GLU A 792 -15.91 10.68 -33.96
CA GLU A 792 -15.78 11.01 -32.54
C GLU A 792 -17.12 11.44 -31.98
N ALA A 793 -17.42 11.05 -30.73
CA ALA A 793 -18.50 11.65 -29.96
C ALA A 793 -18.08 13.05 -29.49
N LYS A 794 -18.80 14.09 -29.93
CA LYS A 794 -18.47 15.49 -29.57
C LYS A 794 -19.09 15.92 -28.25
N ASP A 795 -20.29 15.43 -27.98
CA ASP A 795 -21.06 15.77 -26.78
C ASP A 795 -20.90 14.68 -25.73
N TYR A 796 -21.16 15.06 -24.47
CA TYR A 796 -21.15 14.15 -23.33
C TYR A 796 -21.98 12.90 -23.59
N PHE A 797 -21.44 11.73 -23.24
CA PHE A 797 -22.08 10.44 -23.46
C PHE A 797 -22.26 9.74 -22.11
N SER A 798 -23.50 9.58 -21.65
CA SER A 798 -23.74 9.00 -20.32
C SER A 798 -23.35 7.52 -20.22
N ASP A 799 -22.61 7.13 -19.18
CA ASP A 799 -22.39 5.73 -18.80
C ASP A 799 -23.72 5.06 -18.40
N GLY A 800 -24.02 3.89 -18.97
CA GLY A 800 -25.27 3.15 -18.78
C GLY A 800 -26.40 3.50 -19.77
N SER A 801 -26.07 4.24 -20.84
CA SER A 801 -27.02 4.62 -21.89
C SER A 801 -27.53 3.41 -22.67
N ASP A 802 -28.83 3.37 -22.95
CA ASP A 802 -29.40 2.42 -23.89
C ASP A 802 -28.98 2.80 -25.31
N VAL A 803 -28.39 1.83 -26.02
CA VAL A 803 -27.89 2.03 -27.38
C VAL A 803 -28.36 0.93 -28.33
N ILE A 804 -28.53 1.32 -29.59
CA ILE A 804 -28.64 0.40 -30.73
C ILE A 804 -27.36 0.55 -31.55
N LEU A 805 -26.65 -0.56 -31.74
CA LEU A 805 -25.42 -0.64 -32.50
C LEU A 805 -25.69 -1.34 -33.82
N VAL A 806 -25.29 -0.70 -34.92
CA VAL A 806 -25.46 -1.23 -36.27
C VAL A 806 -24.10 -1.29 -36.96
N GLY A 807 -23.71 -2.45 -37.48
CA GLY A 807 -22.39 -2.62 -38.09
C GLY A 807 -21.99 -4.07 -38.30
N CYS A 808 -20.70 -4.32 -38.43
CA CYS A 808 -20.16 -5.61 -38.84
C CYS A 808 -19.34 -6.26 -37.74
N LYS A 809 -19.57 -7.55 -37.51
CA LYS A 809 -18.70 -8.39 -36.71
C LYS A 809 -17.34 -8.50 -37.36
N THR A 810 -16.28 -8.14 -36.64
CA THR A 810 -14.90 -8.28 -37.11
C THR A 810 -14.12 -9.35 -36.36
N GLY A 811 -14.62 -9.76 -35.19
CA GLY A 811 -13.99 -10.79 -34.38
C GLY A 811 -14.87 -11.21 -33.20
N GLN A 812 -14.50 -12.32 -32.59
CA GLN A 812 -15.06 -12.77 -31.33
C GLN A 812 -13.97 -13.50 -30.56
N ASP A 813 -13.85 -13.18 -29.28
CA ASP A 813 -12.88 -13.78 -28.38
C ASP A 813 -13.48 -13.93 -26.98
N GLU A 814 -12.70 -14.52 -26.07
CA GLU A 814 -13.03 -14.60 -24.65
C GLU A 814 -11.88 -13.97 -23.85
N ILE A 815 -12.21 -12.95 -23.06
CA ILE A 815 -11.24 -12.26 -22.20
C ILE A 815 -11.77 -12.23 -20.77
N TRP A 816 -10.96 -12.70 -19.82
CA TRP A 816 -11.39 -12.91 -18.43
C TRP A 816 -12.71 -13.69 -18.31
N ASN A 817 -12.86 -14.72 -19.15
CA ASN A 817 -14.06 -15.55 -19.31
C ASN A 817 -15.32 -14.81 -19.78
N SER A 818 -15.18 -13.53 -20.14
CA SER A 818 -16.26 -12.75 -20.73
C SER A 818 -16.29 -13.00 -22.23
N LYS A 819 -17.43 -13.45 -22.74
CA LYS A 819 -17.65 -13.65 -24.18
C LYS A 819 -17.73 -12.28 -24.84
N ARG A 820 -16.80 -11.96 -25.74
CA ARG A 820 -16.66 -10.62 -26.31
C ARG A 820 -16.74 -10.66 -27.83
N VAL A 821 -17.45 -9.69 -28.39
CA VAL A 821 -17.60 -9.48 -29.83
C VAL A 821 -16.96 -8.17 -30.20
N LEU A 822 -16.02 -8.20 -31.15
CA LEU A 822 -15.43 -7.01 -31.74
C LEU A 822 -16.29 -6.59 -32.94
N MET A 823 -16.74 -5.34 -32.94
CA MET A 823 -17.65 -4.81 -33.94
C MET A 823 -17.05 -3.55 -34.57
N LYS A 824 -16.97 -3.54 -35.91
CA LYS A 824 -16.80 -2.30 -36.69
C LYS A 824 -18.19 -1.67 -36.84
N THR A 825 -18.48 -0.73 -35.98
CA THR A 825 -19.79 -0.10 -35.89
C THR A 825 -19.91 1.02 -36.92
N LYS A 826 -20.97 0.96 -37.71
CA LYS A 826 -21.31 1.98 -38.70
C LYS A 826 -22.13 3.09 -38.04
N VAL A 827 -23.04 2.72 -37.14
CA VAL A 827 -23.91 3.66 -36.43
C VAL A 827 -24.10 3.26 -34.96
N VAL A 828 -23.99 4.24 -34.07
CA VAL A 828 -24.42 4.16 -32.67
C VAL A 828 -25.63 5.08 -32.50
N ILE A 829 -26.75 4.52 -32.07
CA ILE A 829 -27.98 5.24 -31.78
C ILE A 829 -28.22 5.20 -30.28
N GLN A 830 -28.21 6.34 -29.60
CA GLN A 830 -28.65 6.44 -28.20
C GLN A 830 -30.18 6.54 -28.16
N THR A 831 -30.85 5.62 -27.46
CA THR A 831 -32.31 5.57 -27.35
C THR A 831 -32.85 6.19 -26.06
N ASN A 832 -31.95 6.61 -25.16
CA ASN A 832 -32.27 7.33 -23.94
C ASN A 832 -32.36 8.86 -24.20
N ALA A 833 -32.50 9.65 -23.13
CA ALA A 833 -32.79 11.09 -23.19
C ALA A 833 -31.82 11.96 -24.03
N GLU A 834 -30.62 11.47 -24.34
CA GLU A 834 -29.62 12.18 -25.16
C GLU A 834 -29.95 12.08 -26.66
N MET A 835 -30.64 11.02 -27.12
CA MET A 835 -31.13 10.83 -28.50
C MET A 835 -30.10 11.12 -29.60
N ASN A 836 -28.80 10.96 -29.32
CA ASN A 836 -27.75 11.23 -30.30
C ASN A 836 -27.54 10.03 -31.24
N MET A 837 -27.19 10.36 -32.49
CA MET A 837 -26.76 9.39 -33.49
C MET A 837 -25.32 9.70 -33.90
N ILE A 838 -24.43 8.72 -33.75
CA ILE A 838 -23.01 8.84 -34.13
C ILE A 838 -22.80 7.91 -35.33
N LEU A 839 -22.36 8.50 -36.45
CA LEU A 839 -22.26 7.86 -37.75
C LEU A 839 -20.78 7.82 -38.17
N SER A 840 -20.33 6.69 -38.71
CA SER A 840 -19.05 6.65 -39.43
C SER A 840 -19.16 7.51 -40.70
N PRO A 841 -18.12 8.25 -41.11
CA PRO A 841 -18.19 9.09 -42.32
C PRO A 841 -18.31 8.28 -43.61
N ASP A 842 -17.75 7.06 -43.66
CA ASP A 842 -17.76 6.18 -44.83
C ASP A 842 -18.73 4.99 -44.62
N ILE A 843 -20.04 5.27 -44.55
CA ILE A 843 -21.06 4.23 -44.41
C ILE A 843 -21.28 3.52 -45.75
N THR A 844 -20.69 2.33 -45.89
CA THR A 844 -21.09 1.33 -46.88
C THR A 844 -21.99 0.29 -46.22
N TRP A 845 -23.15 -0.06 -46.78
CA TRP A 845 -24.06 -1.06 -46.19
C TRP A 845 -23.69 -2.50 -46.59
N SER A 846 -22.43 -2.86 -46.35
CA SER A 846 -21.88 -4.22 -46.56
C SER A 846 -20.87 -4.56 -45.46
N CYS A 847 -20.72 -5.85 -45.14
CA CYS A 847 -19.67 -6.34 -44.26
C CYS A 847 -18.51 -6.98 -45.04
N PRO A 848 -17.27 -6.81 -44.54
CA PRO A 848 -16.09 -7.42 -45.14
C PRO A 848 -15.98 -8.93 -44.87
#